data_AF-A0A166HQ07-F1
#
_entry.id   AF-A0A166HQ07-F1
#
_cell.length_a   1.000
_cell.length_b   1.000
_cell.length_c   1.000
_cell.angle_alpha   90.00
_cell.angle_beta   90.00
_cell.angle_gamma   90.00
#
_symmetry.space_group_name_H-M   'P 1'
#
loop_
_entity.id
_entity.type
_entity.pdbx_description
1 polymer ?
#
loop_
_entity_poly.entity_id
_entity_poly.type
_entity_poly.pdbx_seq_one_letter_code
_entity_poly.pdbx_strand_id
1 'polypeptide(L)'
;MLSSESSPPQADYALETSNLIASLEPDREAVASEVAALQSIYGDDNLRPWASDPNHNSQNGGTQESVRYEVCTNLPAPHDQVPIRILVTIPPSYPLTSPPQLQLLSKYIGAFGVNSSLFGSVLRIFHSTNGVEWSPDSVCVFDGVEKVLELCASWYADQLSLEKAGELLREDEKAHRTDPQPDEDEHPPYIGHTPFSMADDATLHLPEDLQMYEAEPITDRKSAFVGRACKLDDPAHVPEILRKLLSDRKIARAAHPVINAWRCRTNGVLHQDNDDDGETAAGGRLAHLLQILEVDNVLVIVTRYFGGIHLGPDRFKLHGTRWKVAVFWKKVAEKLSGAESGRITDVVISRVPLLPSLSDDEVAYICPLCVFSTPITKDESPGQRSAARQSGKHEHSDNSLIKQQGYINGNWLDAASGATIKVTNPANGDELGTIPEMGLQETKQAIEAAGKAFETWSTTTAKYRHDLMKKLFSLMQEHNEDLGRIMTLENGKPLVEGKAENQYSASFIEWFAEEAVRTYGKNIPSPFPHIRNVTIKQPVGVCSILTPWNFPSAMITRKLGAALAAGCTVVIKPPPETPFSALALTELARRAGFPDGVINVVTTQANVAEVGKEMCENKIVKKVSFTGSTPVAKLLYGIAASTLKKVSIEAGGNAPFIVFNDADVDAAVDGAIASKFRGSGQTCVCANRIYVQSSVYAEFASRLSEKVSAFKVGNGLDKDTTHGPLIHGRAIEKVKRHVDDAVQRGASVLVGGKHIDGNFYAPTVLCDVPRDAEIMDEETFGPVAALVKFETEEEVIRLANDTPVGLAGYLYSRDVGRVWRVSEALQVGMIGANTGLISQAPIPFGGVKESGLGREGGPSGIDEYMITKFIAMAL
;
A
#
# COMPACT_ATOMS: atom_id res chain seq x y z
N MET A 1 36.63 -40.76 -27.01
CA MET A 1 37.95 -40.39 -27.59
C MET A 1 38.08 -38.88 -27.54
N LEU A 2 39.31 -38.35 -27.49
CA LEU A 2 39.62 -36.91 -27.44
C LEU A 2 39.99 -36.37 -28.84
N SER A 3 40.38 -35.09 -28.86
CA SER A 3 41.00 -34.27 -29.93
C SER A 3 40.08 -33.64 -30.99
N SER A 4 40.08 -32.33 -31.31
CA SER A 4 40.96 -31.14 -31.07
C SER A 4 41.95 -30.73 -32.18
N GLU A 5 42.24 -29.42 -32.24
CA GLU A 5 43.27 -28.71 -33.07
C GLU A 5 42.94 -28.53 -34.58
N SER A 6 43.32 -27.46 -35.32
CA SER A 6 43.81 -26.09 -34.97
C SER A 6 43.93 -25.14 -36.21
N SER A 7 43.61 -23.83 -36.07
CA SER A 7 44.14 -22.64 -36.85
C SER A 7 43.93 -22.58 -38.40
N PRO A 8 44.37 -21.54 -39.22
CA PRO A 8 44.95 -20.19 -38.97
C PRO A 8 44.21 -18.91 -39.60
N PRO A 9 44.65 -18.11 -40.63
CA PRO A 9 44.86 -16.63 -40.46
C PRO A 9 44.41 -15.55 -41.54
N GLN A 10 44.31 -14.27 -41.12
CA GLN A 10 44.56 -12.90 -41.74
C GLN A 10 44.09 -12.41 -43.17
N ALA A 11 43.90 -11.05 -43.29
CA ALA A 11 43.81 -10.12 -44.47
C ALA A 11 42.42 -9.81 -45.13
N ASP A 12 42.13 -8.73 -45.93
CA ASP A 12 42.43 -7.24 -46.03
C ASP A 12 41.81 -6.68 -47.39
N TYR A 13 41.55 -5.39 -47.80
CA TYR A 13 41.64 -3.98 -47.29
C TYR A 13 40.81 -2.92 -48.14
N ALA A 14 40.03 -2.01 -47.51
CA ALA A 14 39.64 -0.58 -47.86
C ALA A 14 38.90 -0.07 -49.16
N LEU A 15 38.39 1.20 -49.03
CA LEU A 15 37.75 2.17 -50.00
C LEU A 15 36.29 1.90 -50.47
N GLU A 16 35.41 2.88 -50.75
CA GLU A 16 35.49 4.37 -50.83
C GLU A 16 34.14 5.05 -50.46
N THR A 17 34.14 6.29 -49.92
CA THR A 17 32.91 7.02 -49.49
C THR A 17 33.07 8.55 -49.68
N SER A 18 32.22 9.25 -50.47
CA SER A 18 32.25 10.74 -50.55
C SER A 18 31.04 11.49 -51.20
N ASN A 19 30.27 10.90 -52.13
CA ASN A 19 29.62 11.71 -53.19
C ASN A 19 28.09 11.96 -53.14
N LEU A 20 27.35 11.68 -52.05
CA LEU A 20 25.87 11.76 -52.06
C LEU A 20 25.21 12.61 -50.95
N ILE A 21 25.77 13.78 -50.66
CA ILE A 21 25.18 14.81 -49.77
C ILE A 21 24.56 15.99 -50.57
N ALA A 22 24.65 15.97 -51.91
CA ALA A 22 24.43 17.14 -52.76
C ALA A 22 22.99 17.33 -53.33
N SER A 23 21.97 16.62 -52.83
CA SER A 23 20.59 16.78 -53.32
C SER A 23 19.52 16.29 -52.34
N LEU A 24 18.64 17.20 -51.89
CA LEU A 24 17.18 17.04 -51.65
C LEU A 24 16.64 18.17 -50.73
N GLU A 25 16.25 19.29 -51.32
CA GLU A 25 15.26 20.22 -50.71
C GLU A 25 13.86 19.90 -51.29
N PRO A 26 12.80 19.74 -50.47
CA PRO A 26 11.44 19.47 -50.99
C PRO A 26 10.70 20.73 -51.48
N ASP A 27 9.86 20.55 -52.50
CA ASP A 27 9.27 21.65 -53.28
C ASP A 27 7.97 22.25 -52.70
N ARG A 28 7.72 23.52 -52.99
CA ARG A 28 6.52 24.27 -52.53
C ARG A 28 5.24 23.88 -53.27
N GLU A 29 5.33 23.36 -54.50
CA GLU A 29 4.14 22.96 -55.26
C GLU A 29 3.38 21.78 -54.64
N ALA A 30 4.06 20.90 -53.89
CA ALA A 30 3.44 19.78 -53.20
C ALA A 30 2.36 20.23 -52.19
N VAL A 31 2.69 21.23 -51.37
CA VAL A 31 1.80 21.76 -50.31
C VAL A 31 0.56 22.43 -50.91
N ALA A 32 0.68 23.08 -52.08
CA ALA A 32 -0.45 23.68 -52.78
C ALA A 32 -1.44 22.61 -53.31
N SER A 33 -0.93 21.44 -53.71
CA SER A 33 -1.75 20.31 -54.16
C SER A 33 -2.59 19.70 -53.03
N GLU A 34 -2.00 19.52 -51.84
CA GLU A 34 -2.70 18.97 -50.67
C GLU A 34 -3.86 19.85 -50.20
N VAL A 35 -3.69 21.18 -50.18
CA VAL A 35 -4.75 22.12 -49.78
C VAL A 35 -5.95 22.04 -50.73
N ALA A 36 -5.71 21.99 -52.04
CA ALA A 36 -6.78 21.85 -53.03
C ALA A 36 -7.50 20.49 -52.91
N ALA A 37 -6.78 19.41 -52.60
CA ALA A 37 -7.37 18.11 -52.34
C ALA A 37 -8.29 18.14 -51.09
N LEU A 38 -7.83 18.75 -49.99
CA LEU A 38 -8.61 18.88 -48.75
C LEU A 38 -9.90 19.69 -48.94
N GLN A 39 -9.86 20.80 -49.69
CA GLN A 39 -11.08 21.58 -50.02
C GLN A 39 -12.11 20.73 -50.78
N SER A 40 -11.66 19.87 -51.70
CA SER A 40 -12.55 18.98 -52.47
C SER A 40 -13.24 17.89 -51.62
N ILE A 41 -12.67 17.55 -50.47
CA ILE A 41 -13.17 16.49 -49.56
C ILE A 41 -14.17 17.06 -48.54
N TYR A 42 -13.88 18.24 -47.99
CA TYR A 42 -14.65 18.79 -46.85
C TYR A 42 -15.61 19.93 -47.21
N GLY A 43 -15.44 20.58 -48.38
CA GLY A 43 -16.27 21.69 -48.85
C GLY A 43 -15.94 23.04 -48.20
N ASP A 44 -15.94 24.11 -49.00
CA ASP A 44 -15.41 25.42 -48.59
C ASP A 44 -16.08 26.03 -47.35
N ASP A 45 -17.39 25.84 -47.15
CA ASP A 45 -18.12 26.38 -46.00
C ASP A 45 -17.63 25.84 -44.62
N ASN A 46 -16.95 24.69 -44.62
CA ASN A 46 -16.44 24.03 -43.42
C ASN A 46 -14.99 24.46 -43.03
N LEU A 47 -14.32 25.30 -43.81
CA LEU A 47 -12.97 25.78 -43.55
C LEU A 47 -12.97 27.29 -43.25
N ARG A 48 -12.78 27.66 -41.97
CA ARG A 48 -12.69 29.07 -41.55
C ARG A 48 -11.30 29.42 -40.97
N PRO A 49 -10.71 30.57 -41.34
CA PRO A 49 -9.46 31.04 -40.73
C PRO A 49 -9.64 31.48 -39.27
N TRP A 50 -8.63 31.23 -38.45
CA TRP A 50 -8.59 31.60 -37.02
C TRP A 50 -8.38 33.12 -36.82
N ALA A 51 -9.46 33.92 -36.91
CA ALA A 51 -9.38 35.38 -36.72
C ALA A 51 -10.69 36.07 -36.25
N SER A 52 -11.35 35.61 -35.18
CA SER A 52 -12.44 36.38 -34.54
C SER A 52 -12.80 36.01 -33.08
N ASP A 53 -11.86 36.12 -32.15
CA ASP A 53 -12.18 36.43 -30.73
C ASP A 53 -11.52 37.78 -30.36
N PRO A 54 -12.28 38.81 -29.93
CA PRO A 54 -11.71 40.13 -29.64
C PRO A 54 -10.76 40.21 -28.42
N ASN A 55 -10.73 39.23 -27.52
CA ASN A 55 -10.20 39.43 -26.16
C ASN A 55 -8.74 39.02 -25.91
N HIS A 56 -7.98 38.58 -26.92
CA HIS A 56 -6.55 38.27 -26.77
C HIS A 56 -5.69 38.92 -27.86
N ASN A 57 -5.45 40.22 -27.72
CA ASN A 57 -4.45 40.91 -28.54
C ASN A 57 -3.83 42.14 -27.82
N SER A 58 -2.76 41.92 -27.05
CA SER A 58 -1.81 42.99 -26.68
C SER A 58 -0.45 42.41 -26.26
N GLN A 59 0.64 42.96 -26.80
CA GLN A 59 2.06 42.69 -26.43
C GLN A 59 2.53 41.24 -26.70
N ASN A 60 3.04 40.88 -27.89
CA ASN A 60 4.16 41.53 -28.59
C ASN A 60 4.15 41.29 -30.11
N GLY A 61 4.79 42.18 -30.86
CA GLY A 61 4.78 42.15 -32.33
C GLY A 61 5.89 41.32 -32.97
N GLY A 62 5.52 40.49 -33.95
CA GLY A 62 6.39 39.77 -34.89
C GLY A 62 5.60 39.47 -36.16
N THR A 63 6.24 39.50 -37.34
CA THR A 63 5.55 39.58 -38.64
C THR A 63 5.49 38.26 -39.43
N GLN A 64 4.51 38.19 -40.34
CA GLN A 64 4.28 37.20 -41.41
C GLN A 64 3.70 35.82 -41.03
N GLU A 65 2.37 35.76 -41.13
CA GLU A 65 1.62 34.79 -41.96
C GLU A 65 2.03 33.30 -41.88
N SER A 66 1.41 32.58 -40.94
CA SER A 66 0.98 31.20 -41.19
C SER A 66 -0.52 31.11 -40.93
N VAL A 67 -1.33 30.97 -41.98
CA VAL A 67 -2.79 30.83 -41.85
C VAL A 67 -3.08 29.42 -41.32
N ARG A 68 -3.70 29.34 -40.14
CA ARG A 68 -4.19 28.09 -39.56
C ARG A 68 -5.71 28.01 -39.72
N TYR A 69 -6.17 26.85 -40.19
CA TYR A 69 -7.56 26.43 -40.19
C TYR A 69 -7.77 25.41 -39.07
N GLU A 70 -8.95 25.39 -38.47
CA GLU A 70 -9.30 24.46 -37.40
C GLU A 70 -10.62 23.75 -37.74
N VAL A 71 -10.70 22.44 -37.49
CA VAL A 71 -11.88 21.62 -37.80
C VAL A 71 -12.71 21.45 -36.54
N CYS A 72 -13.92 22.03 -36.53
CA CYS A 72 -14.79 22.00 -35.35
C CYS A 72 -15.62 20.70 -35.22
N THR A 73 -15.34 19.96 -34.15
CA THR A 73 -16.18 18.97 -33.44
C THR A 73 -16.29 17.54 -34.00
N ASN A 74 -16.37 16.61 -33.03
CA ASN A 74 -16.74 15.18 -33.11
C ASN A 74 -15.73 14.20 -33.76
N LEU A 75 -15.04 13.45 -32.88
CA LEU A 75 -14.15 12.33 -33.20
C LEU A 75 -14.91 11.04 -33.62
N PRO A 76 -14.36 10.31 -34.59
CA PRO A 76 -14.24 8.85 -34.56
C PRO A 76 -12.80 8.43 -34.20
N ALA A 77 -12.57 7.13 -34.02
CA ALA A 77 -11.27 6.49 -33.72
C ALA A 77 -11.10 5.21 -34.58
N PRO A 78 -9.90 4.63 -34.74
CA PRO A 78 -8.61 4.94 -34.08
C PRO A 78 -7.52 5.41 -35.08
N HIS A 79 -6.24 5.26 -34.71
CA HIS A 79 -5.08 5.63 -35.53
C HIS A 79 -4.82 4.65 -36.69
N ASP A 80 -5.25 5.03 -37.89
CA ASP A 80 -4.67 4.55 -39.14
C ASP A 80 -3.99 5.71 -39.89
N GLN A 81 -3.08 5.40 -40.81
CA GLN A 81 -2.28 6.35 -41.62
C GLN A 81 -1.20 7.19 -40.90
N VAL A 82 -0.54 6.64 -39.87
CA VAL A 82 0.84 7.04 -39.53
C VAL A 82 1.79 5.86 -39.78
N PRO A 83 2.75 5.94 -40.74
CA PRO A 83 3.63 4.82 -41.07
C PRO A 83 4.73 4.63 -40.01
N ILE A 84 4.55 3.65 -39.12
CA ILE A 84 5.53 3.29 -38.09
C ILE A 84 6.66 2.43 -38.71
N ARG A 85 7.81 3.05 -39.00
CA ARG A 85 9.03 2.32 -39.40
C ARG A 85 9.81 1.87 -38.17
N ILE A 86 9.83 0.56 -37.92
CA ILE A 86 10.62 -0.05 -36.83
C ILE A 86 11.93 -0.59 -37.41
N LEU A 87 13.06 0.09 -37.16
CA LEU A 87 14.37 -0.49 -37.46
C LEU A 87 14.82 -1.38 -36.31
N VAL A 88 15.21 -2.62 -36.64
CA VAL A 88 15.87 -3.57 -35.73
C VAL A 88 17.14 -4.04 -36.41
N THR A 89 18.29 -3.80 -35.80
CA THR A 89 19.59 -4.39 -36.19
C THR A 89 20.17 -5.14 -35.00
N ILE A 90 20.67 -6.35 -35.25
CA ILE A 90 21.14 -7.27 -34.22
C ILE A 90 22.63 -7.51 -34.45
N PRO A 91 23.53 -7.09 -33.52
CA PRO A 91 24.96 -7.13 -33.79
C PRO A 91 25.45 -8.57 -34.03
N PRO A 92 26.45 -8.81 -34.91
CA PRO A 92 26.89 -10.15 -35.30
C PRO A 92 27.32 -11.10 -34.16
N SER A 93 27.58 -10.57 -32.97
CA SER A 93 27.93 -11.33 -31.76
C SER A 93 26.73 -11.78 -30.92
N TYR A 94 25.49 -11.46 -31.32
CA TYR A 94 24.27 -11.78 -30.57
C TYR A 94 23.66 -13.11 -31.06
N PRO A 95 23.57 -14.16 -30.23
CA PRO A 95 23.07 -15.47 -30.68
C PRO A 95 21.54 -15.46 -30.81
N LEU A 96 21.03 -15.65 -32.04
CA LEU A 96 19.60 -15.50 -32.41
C LEU A 96 18.63 -16.58 -31.87
N THR A 97 19.09 -17.49 -31.00
CA THR A 97 18.46 -18.82 -30.83
C THR A 97 17.72 -19.06 -29.51
N SER A 98 17.47 -18.05 -28.66
CA SER A 98 16.84 -18.28 -27.34
C SER A 98 15.47 -17.58 -27.15
N PRO A 99 14.42 -18.27 -26.65
CA PRO A 99 13.08 -17.70 -26.48
C PRO A 99 12.96 -16.36 -25.70
N PRO A 100 13.80 -16.06 -24.68
CA PRO A 100 13.74 -14.77 -23.97
C PRO A 100 13.98 -13.54 -24.87
N GLN A 101 14.68 -13.71 -26.00
CA GLN A 101 15.03 -12.61 -26.91
C GLN A 101 13.79 -12.07 -27.65
N LEU A 102 12.90 -12.97 -28.08
CA LEU A 102 11.62 -12.58 -28.70
C LEU A 102 10.64 -11.99 -27.68
N GLN A 103 10.72 -12.38 -26.40
CA GLN A 103 9.99 -11.71 -25.32
C GLN A 103 10.42 -10.25 -25.17
N LEU A 104 11.72 -9.96 -25.22
CA LEU A 104 12.26 -8.60 -25.14
C LEU A 104 11.70 -7.70 -26.25
N LEU A 105 11.69 -8.17 -27.50
CA LEU A 105 11.13 -7.44 -28.64
C LEU A 105 9.61 -7.24 -28.49
N SER A 106 8.88 -8.26 -28.01
CA SER A 106 7.42 -8.17 -27.82
C SER A 106 7.00 -7.22 -26.71
N LYS A 107 7.85 -6.99 -25.69
CA LYS A 107 7.66 -5.94 -24.69
C LYS A 107 7.75 -4.55 -25.31
N TYR A 108 8.84 -4.27 -26.04
CA TYR A 108 9.09 -2.95 -26.65
C TYR A 108 7.97 -2.49 -27.59
N ILE A 109 7.41 -3.39 -28.40
CA ILE A 109 6.33 -3.04 -29.36
C ILE A 109 4.96 -2.96 -28.65
N GLY A 110 4.78 -3.61 -27.50
CA GLY A 110 3.55 -3.55 -26.72
C GLY A 110 3.18 -2.14 -26.22
N ALA A 111 4.16 -1.24 -26.09
CA ALA A 111 3.95 0.17 -25.75
C ALA A 111 3.10 0.93 -26.79
N PHE A 112 3.00 0.43 -28.03
CA PHE A 112 2.18 1.00 -29.09
C PHE A 112 0.77 0.39 -29.17
N GLY A 113 0.31 -0.29 -28.12
CA GLY A 113 -1.08 -0.73 -27.95
C GLY A 113 -1.44 -2.11 -28.53
N VAL A 114 -0.48 -2.80 -29.16
CA VAL A 114 -0.68 -4.18 -29.67
C VAL A 114 -0.47 -5.18 -28.53
N ASN A 115 -1.37 -6.17 -28.40
CA ASN A 115 -1.24 -7.21 -27.38
C ASN A 115 0.05 -8.03 -27.58
N SER A 116 1.01 -7.86 -26.66
CA SER A 116 2.36 -8.41 -26.73
C SER A 116 2.40 -9.94 -26.78
N SER A 117 1.45 -10.62 -26.14
CA SER A 117 1.35 -12.10 -26.18
C SER A 117 0.87 -12.62 -27.55
N LEU A 118 0.00 -11.87 -28.22
CA LEU A 118 -0.47 -12.19 -29.57
C LEU A 118 0.65 -11.93 -30.61
N PHE A 119 1.26 -10.74 -30.58
CA PHE A 119 2.33 -10.37 -31.52
C PHE A 119 3.60 -11.21 -31.33
N GLY A 120 3.96 -11.51 -30.08
CA GLY A 120 5.03 -12.45 -29.73
C GLY A 120 4.73 -13.92 -30.08
N SER A 121 3.54 -14.24 -30.55
CA SER A 121 3.19 -15.53 -31.15
C SER A 121 3.28 -15.45 -32.68
N VAL A 122 2.76 -14.38 -33.29
CA VAL A 122 2.86 -14.09 -34.74
C VAL A 122 4.32 -14.10 -35.21
N LEU A 123 5.23 -13.43 -34.50
CA LEU A 123 6.67 -13.42 -34.85
C LEU A 123 7.30 -14.83 -34.85
N ARG A 124 6.94 -15.69 -33.89
CA ARG A 124 7.44 -17.08 -33.82
C ARG A 124 6.91 -17.92 -34.99
N ILE A 125 5.64 -17.73 -35.34
CA ILE A 125 5.00 -18.40 -36.48
C ILE A 125 5.63 -17.94 -37.79
N PHE A 126 5.75 -16.63 -38.02
CA PHE A 126 6.30 -16.07 -39.26
C PHE A 126 7.74 -16.55 -39.54
N HIS A 127 8.58 -16.62 -38.49
CA HIS A 127 9.92 -17.22 -38.54
C HIS A 127 9.88 -18.71 -38.91
N SER A 128 8.89 -19.47 -38.41
CA SER A 128 8.76 -20.91 -38.70
C SER A 128 8.22 -21.23 -40.10
N THR A 129 7.40 -20.36 -40.67
CA THR A 129 6.66 -20.63 -41.92
C THR A 129 7.32 -20.03 -43.17
N ASN A 130 7.94 -18.85 -43.06
CA ASN A 130 8.47 -18.12 -44.22
C ASN A 130 10.00 -18.23 -44.42
N GLY A 131 10.72 -18.95 -43.55
CA GLY A 131 12.15 -19.22 -43.73
C GLY A 131 13.06 -17.99 -43.80
N VAL A 132 12.67 -16.90 -43.14
CA VAL A 132 13.41 -15.62 -43.20
C VAL A 132 14.70 -15.73 -42.39
N GLU A 133 15.83 -15.91 -43.09
CA GLU A 133 17.16 -15.77 -42.47
C GLU A 133 17.42 -14.31 -42.11
N TRP A 134 17.63 -14.04 -40.82
CA TRP A 134 18.03 -12.72 -40.32
C TRP A 134 19.54 -12.57 -40.41
N SER A 135 20.04 -11.83 -41.41
CA SER A 135 21.45 -11.41 -41.40
C SER A 135 21.65 -10.25 -40.41
N PRO A 136 22.84 -10.07 -39.80
CA PRO A 136 23.07 -9.08 -38.74
C PRO A 136 22.72 -7.61 -39.09
N ASP A 137 22.76 -7.27 -40.38
CA ASP A 137 22.50 -5.92 -40.90
C ASP A 137 21.13 -5.79 -41.63
N SER A 138 20.25 -6.80 -41.48
CA SER A 138 18.93 -6.82 -42.13
C SER A 138 17.93 -5.85 -41.49
N VAL A 139 17.43 -4.88 -42.26
CA VAL A 139 16.36 -3.96 -41.83
C VAL A 139 15.01 -4.43 -42.38
N CYS A 140 14.14 -4.96 -41.51
CA CYS A 140 12.75 -5.25 -41.87
C CYS A 140 11.86 -4.01 -41.69
N VAL A 141 11.13 -3.62 -42.73
CA VAL A 141 10.13 -2.53 -42.69
C VAL A 141 8.73 -3.15 -42.77
N PHE A 142 7.79 -2.65 -41.96
CA PHE A 142 6.39 -3.09 -41.94
C PHE A 142 5.48 -1.91 -42.27
N ASP A 143 4.80 -1.98 -43.42
CA ASP A 143 3.90 -0.91 -43.88
C ASP A 143 2.50 -1.03 -43.24
N GLY A 144 2.41 -0.61 -41.97
CA GLY A 144 1.14 -0.41 -41.26
C GLY A 144 0.58 -1.63 -40.52
N VAL A 145 -0.35 -1.36 -39.60
CA VAL A 145 -0.95 -2.39 -38.71
C VAL A 145 -1.92 -3.30 -39.47
N GLU A 146 -2.70 -2.76 -40.42
CA GLU A 146 -3.61 -3.56 -41.26
C GLU A 146 -2.89 -4.70 -41.99
N LYS A 147 -1.67 -4.45 -42.50
CA LYS A 147 -0.89 -5.47 -43.24
C LYS A 147 -0.53 -6.67 -42.37
N VAL A 148 -0.27 -6.44 -41.09
CA VAL A 148 -0.05 -7.51 -40.10
C VAL A 148 -1.36 -8.24 -39.80
N LEU A 149 -2.48 -7.53 -39.71
CA LEU A 149 -3.80 -8.11 -39.44
C LEU A 149 -4.32 -8.97 -40.60
N GLU A 150 -4.13 -8.54 -41.87
CA GLU A 150 -4.41 -9.35 -43.07
C GLU A 150 -3.65 -10.69 -43.04
N LEU A 151 -2.34 -10.64 -42.75
CA LEU A 151 -1.49 -11.83 -42.68
C LEU A 151 -1.92 -12.78 -41.55
N CYS A 152 -2.33 -12.24 -40.39
CA CYS A 152 -2.87 -13.03 -39.29
C CYS A 152 -4.21 -13.70 -39.66
N ALA A 153 -5.09 -12.99 -40.37
CA ALA A 153 -6.37 -13.53 -40.81
C ALA A 153 -6.20 -14.65 -41.86
N SER A 154 -5.28 -14.47 -42.83
CA SER A 154 -4.95 -15.51 -43.81
C SER A 154 -4.39 -16.77 -43.15
N TRP A 155 -3.47 -16.62 -42.19
CA TRP A 155 -2.88 -17.76 -41.48
C TRP A 155 -3.92 -18.56 -40.68
N TYR A 156 -4.88 -17.90 -40.04
CA TYR A 156 -5.98 -18.58 -39.33
C TYR A 156 -6.87 -19.40 -40.28
N ALA A 157 -7.08 -18.95 -41.52
CA ALA A 157 -7.81 -19.72 -42.53
C ALA A 157 -7.05 -20.99 -42.95
N ASP A 158 -5.73 -20.89 -43.14
CA ASP A 158 -4.88 -22.03 -43.51
C ASP A 158 -4.78 -23.07 -42.38
N GLN A 159 -4.64 -22.67 -41.11
CA GLN A 159 -4.60 -23.61 -39.99
C GLN A 159 -5.89 -24.44 -39.86
N LEU A 160 -7.06 -23.83 -40.07
CA LEU A 160 -8.35 -24.52 -40.11
C LEU A 160 -8.47 -25.54 -41.26
N SER A 161 -7.59 -25.46 -42.28
CA SER A 161 -7.46 -26.50 -43.31
C SER A 161 -6.48 -27.62 -42.90
N LEU A 162 -5.40 -27.26 -42.18
CA LEU A 162 -4.32 -28.17 -41.79
C LEU A 162 -4.69 -29.09 -40.61
N GLU A 163 -5.52 -28.65 -39.64
CA GLU A 163 -5.96 -29.54 -38.55
C GLU A 163 -6.68 -30.80 -39.08
N LYS A 164 -7.47 -30.67 -40.15
CA LYS A 164 -8.12 -31.81 -40.84
C LYS A 164 -7.14 -32.79 -41.49
N ALA A 165 -5.98 -32.32 -41.94
CA ALA A 165 -4.90 -33.20 -42.42
C ALA A 165 -4.16 -33.87 -41.26
N GLY A 166 -3.98 -33.14 -40.15
CA GLY A 166 -3.32 -33.63 -38.94
C GLY A 166 -4.10 -34.71 -38.19
N GLU A 167 -5.43 -34.80 -38.32
CA GLU A 167 -6.19 -35.94 -37.78
C GLU A 167 -5.91 -37.25 -38.53
N LEU A 168 -5.86 -37.22 -39.86
CA LEU A 168 -5.63 -38.42 -40.69
C LEU A 168 -4.25 -39.07 -40.44
N LEU A 169 -3.21 -38.27 -40.18
CA LEU A 169 -1.86 -38.78 -39.88
C LEU A 169 -1.73 -39.41 -38.49
N ARG A 170 -2.57 -38.99 -37.52
CA ARG A 170 -2.53 -39.48 -36.12
C ARG A 170 -3.22 -40.83 -35.91
N GLU A 171 -3.82 -41.41 -36.95
CA GLU A 171 -4.22 -42.82 -36.94
C GLU A 171 -3.07 -43.76 -37.35
N ASP A 172 -2.20 -43.33 -38.27
CA ASP A 172 -1.11 -44.14 -38.83
C ASP A 172 0.05 -44.32 -37.84
N GLU A 173 0.47 -43.25 -37.14
CA GLU A 173 1.55 -43.31 -36.13
C GLU A 173 1.26 -44.26 -34.94
N LYS A 174 -0.02 -44.59 -34.68
CA LYS A 174 -0.39 -45.55 -33.62
C LYS A 174 0.00 -46.99 -33.95
N ALA A 175 0.32 -47.30 -35.22
CA ALA A 175 0.66 -48.64 -35.64
C ALA A 175 2.10 -49.07 -35.28
N HIS A 176 3.01 -48.15 -34.92
CA HIS A 176 4.45 -48.41 -34.85
C HIS A 176 5.11 -47.96 -33.53
N ARG A 177 4.94 -48.74 -32.46
CA ARG A 177 5.71 -48.61 -31.20
C ARG A 177 6.16 -49.96 -30.65
N THR A 178 7.47 -50.17 -30.56
CA THR A 178 8.11 -51.27 -29.81
C THR A 178 9.51 -50.87 -29.32
N ASP A 179 9.83 -51.25 -28.08
CA ASP A 179 11.19 -51.36 -27.47
C ASP A 179 11.97 -50.08 -27.05
N PRO A 180 12.94 -50.19 -26.09
CA PRO A 180 12.87 -49.34 -24.88
C PRO A 180 14.17 -48.61 -24.44
N GLN A 181 14.15 -48.02 -23.23
CA GLN A 181 15.21 -47.21 -22.58
C GLN A 181 16.40 -48.01 -21.99
N PRO A 182 17.55 -47.33 -21.77
CA PRO A 182 18.55 -47.61 -20.73
C PRO A 182 18.61 -46.53 -19.61
N ASP A 183 19.45 -46.78 -18.58
CA ASP A 183 19.36 -46.25 -17.20
C ASP A 183 20.23 -45.03 -16.81
N GLU A 184 20.15 -44.67 -15.52
CA GLU A 184 20.86 -43.60 -14.80
C GLU A 184 22.30 -43.98 -14.37
N ASP A 185 23.29 -43.10 -14.61
CA ASP A 185 24.37 -42.70 -13.66
C ASP A 185 25.47 -41.85 -14.36
N GLU A 186 25.65 -40.59 -13.95
CA GLU A 186 26.95 -39.86 -13.84
C GLU A 186 26.75 -38.36 -13.51
N HIS A 187 27.49 -37.84 -12.52
CA HIS A 187 27.57 -36.41 -12.19
C HIS A 187 29.03 -35.99 -11.93
N PRO A 188 29.64 -35.11 -12.75
CA PRO A 188 31.00 -34.62 -12.53
C PRO A 188 31.10 -33.51 -11.45
N PRO A 189 32.26 -33.31 -10.81
CA PRO A 189 32.38 -32.54 -9.57
C PRO A 189 32.57 -31.03 -9.73
N TYR A 190 32.32 -30.32 -8.63
CA TYR A 190 32.50 -28.87 -8.46
C TYR A 190 33.99 -28.47 -8.47
N ILE A 191 34.38 -27.50 -9.32
CA ILE A 191 35.77 -26.97 -9.38
C ILE A 191 35.78 -25.51 -8.88
N GLY A 192 36.75 -25.20 -8.02
CA GLY A 192 36.83 -23.92 -7.31
C GLY A 192 37.41 -22.74 -8.11
N HIS A 193 37.26 -21.53 -7.55
CA HIS A 193 37.70 -20.27 -8.17
C HIS A 193 39.23 -20.18 -8.36
N THR A 194 39.66 -19.87 -9.58
CA THR A 194 40.95 -19.19 -9.84
C THR A 194 40.74 -17.67 -9.97
N PRO A 195 41.57 -16.83 -9.33
CA PRO A 195 41.52 -15.39 -9.51
C PRO A 195 42.15 -14.99 -10.85
N PHE A 196 41.43 -14.27 -11.69
CA PHE A 196 41.97 -13.72 -12.94
C PHE A 196 42.88 -12.52 -12.65
N SER A 197 44.05 -12.48 -13.31
CA SER A 197 45.00 -11.37 -13.23
C SER A 197 44.37 -10.07 -13.76
N MET A 198 44.77 -8.94 -13.17
CA MET A 198 44.66 -7.65 -13.84
C MET A 198 45.69 -7.59 -14.97
N ALA A 199 45.27 -7.10 -16.13
CA ALA A 199 46.13 -6.73 -17.25
C ALA A 199 45.40 -5.67 -18.08
N ASP A 200 45.92 -4.45 -18.00
CA ASP A 200 45.81 -3.25 -18.84
C ASP A 200 44.45 -2.79 -19.41
N ASP A 201 44.16 -1.51 -19.18
CA ASP A 201 43.04 -0.77 -19.77
C ASP A 201 43.27 -0.51 -21.27
N ALA A 202 42.38 -1.04 -22.10
CA ALA A 202 42.12 -0.50 -23.43
C ALA A 202 41.03 0.58 -23.33
N THR A 203 41.42 1.82 -22.97
CA THR A 203 40.48 2.95 -22.87
C THR A 203 39.87 3.29 -24.22
N LEU A 204 38.65 2.82 -24.46
CA LEU A 204 37.88 3.08 -25.68
C LEU A 204 37.36 4.54 -25.69
N HIS A 205 38.24 5.50 -25.99
CA HIS A 205 37.96 6.94 -25.94
C HIS A 205 36.59 7.31 -26.52
N LEU A 206 35.85 8.14 -25.79
CA LEU A 206 34.58 8.73 -26.24
C LEU A 206 34.87 9.88 -27.23
N PRO A 207 33.93 10.22 -28.12
CA PRO A 207 33.89 11.53 -28.76
C PRO A 207 34.02 12.64 -27.70
N GLU A 208 34.73 13.73 -28.02
CA GLU A 208 35.12 14.76 -27.03
C GLU A 208 33.91 15.53 -26.44
N ASP A 209 32.77 15.47 -27.11
CA ASP A 209 31.47 16.02 -26.71
C ASP A 209 30.67 15.09 -25.77
N LEU A 210 30.97 13.79 -25.70
CA LEU A 210 30.13 12.80 -25.01
C LEU A 210 30.56 12.52 -23.56
N GLN A 211 30.04 13.32 -22.63
CA GLN A 211 30.36 13.23 -21.21
C GLN A 211 29.58 12.11 -20.48
N MET A 212 30.31 11.08 -20.06
CA MET A 212 29.80 9.96 -19.25
C MET A 212 29.93 10.23 -17.74
N TYR A 213 28.85 10.02 -17.00
CA TYR A 213 28.76 10.25 -15.57
C TYR A 213 28.67 8.92 -14.79
N GLU A 214 29.81 8.48 -14.24
CA GLU A 214 29.86 7.39 -13.23
C GLU A 214 29.78 7.97 -11.80
N ALA A 215 29.14 7.23 -10.90
CA ALA A 215 29.04 7.52 -9.47
C ALA A 215 29.28 6.22 -8.66
N GLU A 216 29.60 6.39 -7.38
CA GLU A 216 30.16 5.32 -6.53
C GLU A 216 29.24 4.09 -6.42
N PRO A 217 29.74 2.85 -6.59
CA PRO A 217 28.91 1.64 -6.53
C PRO A 217 28.15 1.49 -5.21
N ILE A 218 26.84 1.26 -5.30
CA ILE A 218 26.01 1.03 -4.12
C ILE A 218 26.15 -0.44 -3.73
N THR A 219 27.01 -0.70 -2.74
CA THR A 219 27.19 -2.01 -2.11
C THR A 219 26.29 -2.19 -0.90
N ASP A 220 25.63 -3.34 -0.81
CA ASP A 220 25.10 -3.91 0.43
C ASP A 220 25.82 -5.24 0.76
N ARG A 221 25.28 -6.06 1.67
CA ARG A 221 25.90 -7.34 2.06
C ARG A 221 25.73 -8.49 1.04
N LYS A 222 24.96 -8.31 -0.03
CA LYS A 222 24.57 -9.36 -1.01
C LYS A 222 24.44 -8.89 -2.47
N SER A 223 24.48 -7.59 -2.75
CA SER A 223 24.42 -7.02 -4.10
C SER A 223 25.31 -5.78 -4.24
N ALA A 224 25.75 -5.52 -5.47
CA ALA A 224 26.37 -4.26 -5.86
C ALA A 224 25.66 -3.68 -7.07
N PHE A 225 25.26 -2.41 -7.00
CA PHE A 225 24.66 -1.69 -8.13
C PHE A 225 25.68 -0.75 -8.76
N VAL A 226 25.78 -0.80 -10.08
CA VAL A 226 26.57 0.13 -10.90
C VAL A 226 25.60 0.82 -11.84
N GLY A 227 25.53 2.15 -11.77
CA GLY A 227 24.71 2.92 -12.70
C GLY A 227 25.52 4.05 -13.30
N ARG A 228 25.21 4.37 -14.56
CA ARG A 228 25.85 5.42 -15.34
C ARG A 228 24.79 6.22 -16.09
N ALA A 229 25.00 7.52 -16.16
CA ALA A 229 24.20 8.42 -16.98
C ALA A 229 25.06 9.01 -18.10
N CYS A 230 24.47 9.22 -19.27
CA CYS A 230 25.05 9.96 -20.38
C CYS A 230 24.12 11.13 -20.69
N LYS A 231 24.67 12.34 -20.81
CA LYS A 231 23.93 13.42 -21.47
C LYS A 231 23.99 13.15 -22.98
N LEU A 232 22.84 13.27 -23.62
CA LEU A 232 22.67 13.26 -25.06
C LEU A 232 22.52 14.72 -25.51
N ASP A 233 22.89 15.02 -26.75
CA ASP A 233 22.47 16.27 -27.41
C ASP A 233 21.78 16.01 -28.76
N ASP A 234 21.88 14.77 -29.29
CA ASP A 234 21.12 14.25 -30.42
C ASP A 234 20.65 12.80 -30.12
N PRO A 235 19.35 12.46 -30.26
CA PRO A 235 18.87 11.08 -30.20
C PRO A 235 19.57 10.09 -31.16
N ALA A 236 20.11 10.56 -32.29
CA ALA A 236 20.81 9.73 -33.26
C ALA A 236 22.05 9.02 -32.68
N HIS A 237 22.64 9.55 -31.60
CA HIS A 237 23.79 8.93 -30.92
C HIS A 237 23.40 7.81 -29.93
N VAL A 238 22.12 7.64 -29.60
CA VAL A 238 21.65 6.60 -28.65
C VAL A 238 22.13 5.18 -29.00
N PRO A 239 22.07 4.70 -30.27
CA PRO A 239 22.52 3.35 -30.60
C PRO A 239 24.02 3.12 -30.36
N GLU A 240 24.86 4.14 -30.57
CA GLU A 240 26.30 4.03 -30.30
C GLU A 240 26.61 4.05 -28.80
N ILE A 241 25.93 4.93 -28.05
CA ILE A 241 26.09 5.03 -26.59
C ILE A 241 25.60 3.75 -25.91
N LEU A 242 24.51 3.15 -26.38
CA LEU A 242 24.05 1.82 -25.94
C LEU A 242 25.08 0.73 -26.26
N ARG A 243 25.60 0.68 -27.50
CA ARG A 243 26.64 -0.27 -27.93
C ARG A 243 27.90 -0.15 -27.04
N LYS A 244 28.27 1.07 -26.64
CA LYS A 244 29.46 1.37 -25.82
C LYS A 244 29.26 1.13 -24.32
N LEU A 245 28.05 1.30 -23.80
CA LEU A 245 27.72 0.97 -22.41
C LEU A 245 27.56 -0.54 -22.22
N LEU A 246 26.89 -1.25 -23.15
CA LEU A 246 26.70 -2.70 -23.08
C LEU A 246 27.99 -3.51 -23.30
N SER A 247 29.05 -2.88 -23.83
CA SER A 247 30.38 -3.48 -23.95
C SER A 247 31.31 -3.20 -22.75
N ASP A 248 30.89 -2.40 -21.76
CA ASP A 248 31.66 -2.21 -20.52
C ASP A 248 31.64 -3.48 -19.66
N ARG A 249 32.82 -3.98 -19.27
CA ARG A 249 32.98 -5.23 -18.50
C ARG A 249 32.34 -5.22 -17.10
N LYS A 250 32.04 -4.07 -16.49
CA LYS A 250 31.26 -3.99 -15.24
C LYS A 250 29.76 -4.18 -15.52
N ILE A 251 29.26 -3.60 -16.61
CA ILE A 251 27.86 -3.69 -17.06
C ILE A 251 27.56 -5.09 -17.61
N ALA A 252 28.39 -5.61 -18.51
CA ALA A 252 28.24 -6.93 -19.13
C ALA A 252 28.45 -8.13 -18.16
N ARG A 253 28.94 -7.88 -16.94
CA ARG A 253 29.04 -8.89 -15.86
C ARG A 253 27.83 -8.93 -14.93
N ALA A 254 26.84 -8.04 -15.10
CA ALA A 254 25.56 -8.14 -14.41
C ALA A 254 24.70 -9.25 -15.02
N ALA A 255 23.90 -9.94 -14.20
CA ALA A 255 23.05 -11.04 -14.67
C ALA A 255 21.97 -10.56 -15.66
N HIS A 256 21.47 -9.33 -15.47
CA HIS A 256 20.56 -8.64 -16.38
C HIS A 256 20.97 -7.16 -16.49
N PRO A 257 21.65 -6.75 -17.58
CA PRO A 257 21.81 -5.33 -17.89
C PRO A 257 20.53 -4.81 -18.55
N VAL A 258 19.84 -3.88 -17.88
CA VAL A 258 18.54 -3.33 -18.33
C VAL A 258 18.59 -1.80 -18.35
N ILE A 259 17.98 -1.18 -19.36
CA ILE A 259 17.76 0.26 -19.42
C ILE A 259 16.52 0.55 -18.57
N ASN A 260 16.71 1.08 -17.37
CA ASN A 260 15.63 1.20 -16.37
C ASN A 260 14.94 2.59 -16.38
N ALA A 261 15.48 3.58 -17.10
CA ALA A 261 14.83 4.85 -17.43
C ALA A 261 15.61 5.60 -18.52
N TRP A 262 14.92 6.31 -19.42
CA TRP A 262 15.53 7.33 -20.29
C TRP A 262 14.57 8.50 -20.52
N ARG A 263 15.12 9.68 -20.83
CA ARG A 263 14.35 10.92 -20.96
C ARG A 263 15.00 11.89 -21.94
N CYS A 264 14.36 12.18 -23.07
CA CYS A 264 14.90 13.00 -24.16
C CYS A 264 13.85 13.97 -24.70
N ARG A 265 14.24 15.16 -25.18
CA ARG A 265 13.34 16.15 -25.76
C ARG A 265 13.73 16.46 -27.20
N THR A 266 12.80 16.26 -28.13
CA THR A 266 12.99 16.49 -29.57
C THR A 266 11.90 17.42 -30.08
N ASN A 267 12.27 18.49 -30.80
CA ASN A 267 11.34 19.48 -31.35
C ASN A 267 10.32 20.03 -30.32
N GLY A 268 10.78 20.20 -29.06
CA GLY A 268 9.96 20.64 -27.92
C GLY A 268 9.16 19.52 -27.21
N VAL A 269 8.95 18.38 -27.87
CA VAL A 269 8.22 17.22 -27.33
C VAL A 269 9.13 16.41 -26.40
N LEU A 270 8.65 16.09 -25.20
CA LEU A 270 9.35 15.24 -24.24
C LEU A 270 8.97 13.77 -24.45
N HIS A 271 9.98 12.93 -24.64
CA HIS A 271 9.89 11.48 -24.71
C HIS A 271 10.59 10.88 -23.48
N GLN A 272 9.97 9.89 -22.84
CA GLN A 272 10.56 9.19 -21.72
C GLN A 272 9.95 7.80 -21.58
N ASP A 273 10.70 6.87 -21.01
CA ASP A 273 10.27 5.51 -20.73
C ASP A 273 10.63 5.10 -19.31
N ASN A 274 9.72 4.35 -18.68
CA ASN A 274 9.81 3.82 -17.33
C ASN A 274 9.10 2.46 -17.30
N ASP A 275 9.83 1.36 -17.54
CA ASP A 275 9.30 0.00 -17.30
C ASP A 275 8.95 -0.10 -15.80
N ASP A 276 7.72 -0.47 -15.43
CA ASP A 276 7.21 -0.37 -14.04
C ASP A 276 7.10 -1.74 -13.34
N ASP A 277 7.80 -2.75 -13.89
CA ASP A 277 7.85 -4.16 -13.46
C ASP A 277 8.60 -4.40 -12.12
N GLY A 278 8.37 -3.55 -11.11
CA GLY A 278 8.69 -3.80 -9.70
C GLY A 278 10.16 -3.69 -9.27
N GLU A 279 11.12 -4.11 -10.10
CA GLU A 279 12.57 -3.90 -9.85
C GLU A 279 13.01 -2.45 -10.14
N THR A 280 12.14 -1.67 -10.80
CA THR A 280 12.45 -0.43 -11.52
C THR A 280 12.10 0.84 -10.78
N ALA A 281 11.63 0.76 -9.52
CA ALA A 281 11.32 1.93 -8.69
C ALA A 281 12.54 2.88 -8.44
N ALA A 282 13.74 2.53 -8.89
CA ALA A 282 14.89 3.44 -8.96
C ALA A 282 14.88 4.34 -10.22
N GLY A 283 14.38 3.84 -11.36
CA GLY A 283 14.29 4.54 -12.64
C GLY A 283 13.25 5.65 -12.64
N GLY A 284 11.98 5.34 -12.32
CA GLY A 284 10.90 6.35 -12.27
C GLY A 284 11.18 7.51 -11.30
N ARG A 285 11.83 7.22 -10.16
CA ARG A 285 12.29 8.28 -9.22
C ARG A 285 13.41 9.15 -9.78
N LEU A 286 14.25 8.62 -10.66
CA LEU A 286 15.24 9.41 -11.38
C LEU A 286 14.63 10.22 -12.52
N ALA A 287 13.73 9.63 -13.33
CA ALA A 287 13.04 10.35 -14.39
C ALA A 287 12.29 11.59 -13.82
N HIS A 288 11.65 11.44 -12.65
CA HIS A 288 11.05 12.54 -11.91
C HIS A 288 12.07 13.56 -11.37
N LEU A 289 13.24 13.11 -10.88
CA LEU A 289 14.31 14.02 -10.43
C LEU A 289 14.92 14.83 -11.59
N LEU A 290 15.18 14.19 -12.74
CA LEU A 290 15.66 14.84 -13.96
C LEU A 290 14.59 15.79 -14.54
N GLN A 291 13.31 15.49 -14.34
CA GLN A 291 12.20 16.39 -14.68
C GLN A 291 12.18 17.65 -13.79
N ILE A 292 12.33 17.51 -12.46
CA ILE A 292 12.35 18.65 -11.53
C ILE A 292 13.59 19.54 -11.74
N LEU A 293 14.71 18.95 -12.16
CA LEU A 293 15.97 19.65 -12.43
C LEU A 293 16.13 20.08 -13.91
N GLU A 294 15.05 20.01 -14.70
CA GLU A 294 14.97 20.37 -16.12
C GLU A 294 16.07 19.78 -17.01
N VAL A 295 16.62 18.61 -16.62
CA VAL A 295 17.68 17.93 -17.36
C VAL A 295 17.06 17.17 -18.53
N ASP A 296 16.99 17.87 -19.66
CA ASP A 296 16.63 17.28 -20.95
C ASP A 296 17.79 16.46 -21.53
N ASN A 297 17.44 15.51 -22.40
CA ASN A 297 18.36 14.69 -23.19
C ASN A 297 19.36 13.88 -22.32
N VAL A 298 18.85 12.88 -21.59
CA VAL A 298 19.66 11.97 -20.75
C VAL A 298 19.24 10.51 -20.91
N LEU A 299 20.23 9.64 -21.08
CA LEU A 299 20.09 8.19 -21.07
C LEU A 299 20.75 7.61 -19.80
N VAL A 300 20.05 6.73 -19.07
CA VAL A 300 20.57 6.15 -17.83
C VAL A 300 20.46 4.64 -17.82
N ILE A 301 21.57 3.97 -17.52
CA ILE A 301 21.65 2.52 -17.42
C ILE A 301 22.04 2.16 -15.99
N VAL A 302 21.32 1.21 -15.41
CA VAL A 302 21.54 0.71 -14.05
C VAL A 302 21.66 -0.80 -14.12
N THR A 303 22.79 -1.35 -13.71
CA THR A 303 23.01 -2.78 -13.68
C THR A 303 23.18 -3.32 -12.27
N ARG A 304 22.76 -4.57 -12.11
CA ARG A 304 22.72 -5.26 -10.83
C ARG A 304 23.69 -6.44 -10.82
N TYR A 305 24.73 -6.32 -10.01
CA TYR A 305 25.70 -7.39 -9.79
C TYR A 305 25.28 -8.26 -8.60
N PHE A 306 25.10 -9.56 -8.85
CA PHE A 306 24.48 -10.51 -7.92
C PHE A 306 25.44 -11.61 -7.47
N GLY A 307 25.50 -11.85 -6.16
CA GLY A 307 26.10 -13.04 -5.56
C GLY A 307 25.05 -14.12 -5.24
N GLY A 308 24.34 -14.62 -6.26
CA GLY A 308 23.47 -15.80 -6.18
C GLY A 308 22.03 -15.61 -5.66
N ILE A 309 21.11 -16.35 -6.29
CA ILE A 309 19.69 -16.59 -5.97
C ILE A 309 18.72 -15.42 -6.28
N HIS A 310 17.60 -15.78 -6.91
CA HIS A 310 16.44 -14.93 -7.24
C HIS A 310 15.89 -14.12 -6.06
N LEU A 311 15.28 -12.98 -6.37
CA LEU A 311 14.39 -12.27 -5.45
C LEU A 311 12.97 -12.18 -6.03
N GLY A 312 11.99 -12.17 -5.12
CA GLY A 312 10.63 -11.69 -5.39
C GLY A 312 10.45 -10.21 -4.99
N PRO A 313 9.28 -9.62 -5.26
CA PRO A 313 9.05 -8.17 -5.21
C PRO A 313 9.25 -7.51 -3.83
N ASP A 314 9.10 -8.24 -2.72
CA ASP A 314 9.14 -7.69 -1.35
C ASP A 314 10.48 -7.08 -0.88
N ARG A 315 11.54 -7.17 -1.70
CA ARG A 315 12.93 -6.88 -1.30
C ARG A 315 13.39 -5.43 -1.54
N PHE A 316 12.51 -4.52 -1.97
CA PHE A 316 12.81 -3.08 -2.06
C PHE A 316 12.67 -2.29 -0.74
N LYS A 317 12.55 -3.00 0.40
CA LYS A 317 12.57 -2.38 1.73
C LYS A 317 14.01 -2.03 2.15
N LEU A 318 14.23 -0.76 2.52
CA LEU A 318 15.51 -0.27 3.02
C LEU A 318 15.86 -0.96 4.35
N HIS A 319 17.03 -1.60 4.42
CA HIS A 319 17.71 -1.84 5.70
C HIS A 319 18.75 -0.73 5.95
N GLY A 320 18.86 -0.30 7.21
CA GLY A 320 19.57 0.93 7.54
C GLY A 320 21.08 0.90 7.32
N THR A 321 21.59 1.68 6.35
CA THR A 321 22.87 2.40 6.44
C THR A 321 23.01 3.45 5.33
N ARG A 322 22.54 4.68 5.63
CA ARG A 322 22.49 5.88 4.75
C ARG A 322 21.60 5.74 3.51
N TRP A 323 21.07 6.87 3.04
CA TRP A 323 20.30 7.01 1.80
C TRP A 323 21.17 6.89 0.53
N LYS A 324 21.96 5.82 0.39
CA LYS A 324 22.94 5.67 -0.70
C LYS A 324 22.32 5.89 -2.09
N VAL A 325 21.11 5.39 -2.33
CA VAL A 325 20.39 5.52 -3.61
C VAL A 325 19.99 6.97 -3.91
N ALA A 326 19.42 7.70 -2.96
CA ALA A 326 19.05 9.10 -3.17
C ALA A 326 20.28 10.02 -3.26
N VAL A 327 21.34 9.73 -2.49
CA VAL A 327 22.63 10.45 -2.60
C VAL A 327 23.31 10.18 -3.95
N PHE A 328 23.22 8.95 -4.46
CA PHE A 328 23.71 8.57 -5.79
C PHE A 328 22.94 9.33 -6.89
N TRP A 329 21.60 9.33 -6.86
CA TRP A 329 20.80 10.07 -7.84
C TRP A 329 20.98 11.58 -7.77
N LYS A 330 21.09 12.14 -6.56
CA LYS A 330 21.43 13.54 -6.36
C LYS A 330 22.82 13.87 -6.95
N LYS A 331 23.87 13.09 -6.63
CA LYS A 331 25.21 13.26 -7.22
C LYS A 331 25.24 13.15 -8.75
N VAL A 332 24.43 12.25 -9.33
CA VAL A 332 24.32 12.11 -10.79
C VAL A 332 23.69 13.35 -11.42
N ALA A 333 22.60 13.85 -10.84
CA ALA A 333 21.93 15.06 -11.34
C ALA A 333 22.75 16.35 -11.10
N GLU A 334 23.40 16.49 -9.95
CA GLU A 334 24.33 17.60 -9.64
C GLU A 334 25.46 17.70 -10.67
N LYS A 335 26.04 16.56 -11.08
CA LYS A 335 27.05 16.53 -12.15
C LYS A 335 26.47 16.86 -13.53
N LEU A 336 25.27 16.37 -13.86
CA LEU A 336 24.60 16.59 -15.15
C LEU A 336 24.12 18.05 -15.33
N SER A 337 23.77 18.74 -14.25
CA SER A 337 23.27 20.13 -14.28
C SER A 337 24.36 21.19 -14.09
N GLY A 338 25.61 20.79 -13.79
CA GLY A 338 26.77 21.69 -13.67
C GLY A 338 26.73 22.67 -12.49
N ALA A 339 25.88 22.43 -11.48
CA ALA A 339 25.62 23.41 -10.41
C ALA A 339 26.53 23.21 -9.18
N GLU A 340 27.54 24.07 -9.01
CA GLU A 340 28.37 24.06 -7.79
C GLU A 340 27.71 24.77 -6.60
N SER A 341 27.46 24.02 -5.53
CA SER A 341 27.25 24.52 -4.15
C SER A 341 26.09 25.52 -3.89
N GLY A 342 24.86 25.14 -4.25
CA GLY A 342 23.62 25.78 -3.76
C GLY A 342 22.76 24.78 -2.97
N ARG A 343 21.94 25.25 -2.02
CA ARG A 343 21.09 24.38 -1.17
C ARG A 343 20.05 23.60 -1.98
N ILE A 344 20.40 22.40 -2.47
CA ILE A 344 19.41 21.39 -2.89
C ILE A 344 18.85 20.71 -1.63
N THR A 345 18.08 21.48 -0.85
CA THR A 345 17.14 21.00 0.16
C THR A 345 15.74 20.80 -0.43
N ASP A 346 15.44 21.52 -1.51
CA ASP A 346 14.07 21.77 -1.99
C ASP A 346 13.82 21.13 -3.36
N VAL A 347 13.84 19.79 -3.40
CA VAL A 347 13.23 19.04 -4.52
C VAL A 347 11.72 19.05 -4.30
N VAL A 348 11.07 20.16 -4.67
CA VAL A 348 9.65 20.40 -4.45
C VAL A 348 8.82 19.55 -5.41
N ILE A 349 8.26 18.45 -4.92
CA ILE A 349 7.16 17.74 -5.59
C ILE A 349 5.92 18.64 -5.44
N SER A 350 5.60 19.39 -6.49
CA SER A 350 4.74 20.56 -6.41
C SER A 350 3.25 20.22 -6.21
N ARG A 351 2.60 21.01 -5.35
CA ARG A 351 1.15 20.98 -5.12
C ARG A 351 0.40 21.68 -6.28
N VAL A 352 -0.84 21.28 -6.52
CA VAL A 352 -1.83 22.14 -7.20
C VAL A 352 -2.14 23.33 -6.27
N PRO A 353 -2.16 24.59 -6.76
CA PRO A 353 -2.04 25.76 -5.88
C PRO A 353 -3.37 26.39 -5.45
N LEU A 354 -3.36 27.10 -4.31
CA LEU A 354 -4.21 28.27 -4.06
C LEU A 354 -3.67 29.19 -2.94
N LEU A 355 -2.96 30.26 -3.34
CA LEU A 355 -2.71 31.51 -2.59
C LEU A 355 -1.81 31.48 -1.31
N PRO A 356 -1.27 32.64 -0.84
CA PRO A 356 0.16 32.69 -0.44
C PRO A 356 0.47 33.14 1.00
N SER A 357 1.79 33.23 1.26
CA SER A 357 2.50 33.91 2.37
C SER A 357 2.55 33.21 3.75
N LEU A 358 3.62 32.43 3.94
CA LEU A 358 4.32 32.21 5.21
C LEU A 358 5.84 32.32 4.95
N SER A 359 6.63 32.57 5.99
CA SER A 359 8.06 32.94 5.91
C SER A 359 9.04 31.78 6.19
N ASP A 360 10.30 31.95 5.78
CA ASP A 360 11.34 30.91 5.60
C ASP A 360 11.80 30.11 6.86
N ASP A 361 11.22 30.33 8.05
CA ASP A 361 11.71 29.77 9.33
C ASP A 361 11.03 28.45 9.77
N GLU A 362 10.02 27.93 9.05
CA GLU A 362 9.29 26.71 9.44
C GLU A 362 9.42 25.53 8.45
N VAL A 363 10.57 24.86 8.46
CA VAL A 363 10.79 23.59 7.74
C VAL A 363 11.08 22.43 8.71
N ALA A 364 10.03 21.73 9.13
CA ALA A 364 10.12 20.56 10.00
C ALA A 364 10.09 19.23 9.19
N TYR A 365 11.04 18.34 9.46
CA TYR A 365 11.19 17.07 8.74
C TYR A 365 10.12 16.03 9.12
N ILE A 366 9.55 15.35 8.12
CA ILE A 366 8.64 14.21 8.28
C ILE A 366 9.23 12.97 7.59
N CYS A 367 9.38 11.87 8.32
CA CYS A 367 9.62 10.53 7.79
C CYS A 367 9.15 9.47 8.81
N PRO A 368 8.20 8.58 8.49
CA PRO A 368 7.71 7.57 9.42
C PRO A 368 8.55 6.28 9.40
N LEU A 369 8.39 5.46 10.45
CA LEU A 369 8.86 4.07 10.59
C LEU A 369 10.39 3.84 10.62
N CYS A 370 10.98 3.98 11.81
CA CYS A 370 11.93 2.98 12.37
C CYS A 370 12.23 3.28 13.85
N VAL A 371 12.14 2.27 14.72
CA VAL A 371 12.59 2.35 16.12
C VAL A 371 13.93 1.64 16.25
N PHE A 372 14.99 2.37 16.62
CA PHE A 372 16.20 1.80 17.19
C PHE A 372 16.84 2.76 18.20
N SER A 373 17.45 2.20 19.23
CA SER A 373 18.03 2.90 20.38
C SER A 373 19.56 3.09 20.26
N THR A 374 20.14 3.74 21.28
CA THR A 374 21.58 3.94 21.58
C THR A 374 22.28 5.16 20.92
N PRO A 375 23.34 5.71 21.55
CA PRO A 375 23.65 5.77 22.99
C PRO A 375 23.85 7.22 23.49
N ILE A 376 23.99 7.38 24.82
CA ILE A 376 24.30 8.66 25.47
C ILE A 376 25.82 8.91 25.46
N THR A 377 26.22 10.14 25.15
CA THR A 377 27.42 10.77 25.73
C THR A 377 27.04 12.09 26.39
N LYS A 378 27.72 12.45 27.49
CA LYS A 378 27.52 13.70 28.23
C LYS A 378 28.40 14.81 27.66
N ASP A 379 28.01 16.07 27.87
CA ASP A 379 28.77 16.92 28.78
C ASP A 379 27.89 17.99 29.46
N GLU A 380 28.39 18.61 30.53
CA GLU A 380 27.63 19.49 31.43
C GLU A 380 27.97 20.98 31.20
N SER A 381 27.09 21.96 31.46
CA SER A 381 26.98 22.61 32.78
C SER A 381 25.97 23.81 32.73
N PRO A 382 25.48 24.34 33.88
CA PRO A 382 24.21 25.08 33.92
C PRO A 382 24.29 26.62 33.97
N GLY A 383 23.25 27.28 33.44
CA GLY A 383 23.01 28.73 33.58
C GLY A 383 21.61 29.02 34.18
N GLN A 384 21.56 29.83 35.24
CA GLN A 384 20.33 30.12 35.99
C GLN A 384 19.35 31.03 35.22
N ARG A 385 18.03 30.82 35.40
CA ARG A 385 17.05 31.92 35.51
C ARG A 385 15.79 31.48 36.28
N SER A 386 15.09 32.48 36.83
CA SER A 386 14.14 32.33 37.94
C SER A 386 12.72 31.93 37.52
N ALA A 387 11.99 31.29 38.44
CA ALA A 387 10.60 30.93 38.27
C ALA A 387 9.66 32.15 38.16
N ALA A 388 8.80 32.16 37.13
CA ALA A 388 7.57 32.93 37.09
C ALA A 388 6.59 32.28 36.10
N ARG A 389 5.38 31.93 36.57
CA ARG A 389 4.16 31.55 35.83
C ARG A 389 4.33 30.83 34.47
N GLN A 390 4.09 29.52 34.46
CA GLN A 390 3.58 28.84 33.25
C GLN A 390 2.09 28.51 33.45
N SER A 391 1.24 29.09 32.62
CA SER A 391 -0.20 28.83 32.54
C SER A 391 -0.62 28.78 31.06
N GLY A 392 -0.08 27.81 30.33
CA GLY A 392 -0.25 27.61 28.89
C GLY A 392 0.58 26.43 28.37
N LYS A 393 0.45 26.12 27.07
CA LYS A 393 1.08 25.00 26.32
C LYS A 393 0.41 23.61 26.39
N HIS A 394 -0.91 23.57 26.25
CA HIS A 394 -1.61 22.42 25.63
C HIS A 394 -2.42 22.87 24.40
N GLU A 395 -1.92 23.87 23.66
CA GLU A 395 -2.56 24.36 22.44
C GLU A 395 -2.59 23.29 21.34
N HIS A 396 -3.75 23.21 20.68
CA HIS A 396 -3.94 22.54 19.40
C HIS A 396 -3.73 23.56 18.26
N SER A 397 -3.30 23.11 17.08
CA SER A 397 -3.17 24.04 15.93
C SER A 397 -4.53 24.46 15.40
N ASP A 398 -5.52 23.56 15.47
CA ASP A 398 -6.93 23.86 15.24
C ASP A 398 -7.81 23.47 16.44
N ASN A 399 -7.99 24.43 17.36
CA ASN A 399 -8.88 24.29 18.50
C ASN A 399 -10.36 24.04 18.12
N SER A 400 -10.79 24.30 16.87
CA SER A 400 -12.18 24.09 16.44
C SER A 400 -12.54 22.62 16.17
N LEU A 401 -11.55 21.72 16.23
CA LEU A 401 -11.73 20.27 16.30
C LEU A 401 -12.29 19.81 17.66
N ILE A 402 -12.08 20.59 18.73
CA ILE A 402 -12.57 20.27 20.06
C ILE A 402 -14.06 20.61 20.13
N LYS A 403 -14.91 19.58 20.21
CA LYS A 403 -16.37 19.68 20.26
C LYS A 403 -16.89 19.11 21.56
N GLN A 404 -17.82 19.83 22.20
CA GLN A 404 -18.39 19.48 23.51
C GLN A 404 -19.90 19.19 23.42
N GLN A 405 -20.39 18.91 22.21
CA GLN A 405 -21.79 18.69 21.85
C GLN A 405 -21.95 17.38 21.07
N GLY A 406 -23.15 16.80 21.09
CA GLY A 406 -23.53 15.76 20.13
C GLY A 406 -23.74 16.34 18.74
N TYR A 407 -23.84 15.50 17.72
CA TYR A 407 -24.00 15.93 16.32
C TYR A 407 -25.20 15.27 15.68
N ILE A 408 -26.24 16.02 15.36
CA ILE A 408 -27.49 15.49 14.81
C ILE A 408 -27.94 16.36 13.63
N ASN A 409 -28.15 15.73 12.47
CA ASN A 409 -28.66 16.40 11.26
C ASN A 409 -27.93 17.72 10.94
N GLY A 410 -26.59 17.70 10.89
CA GLY A 410 -25.77 18.88 10.57
C GLY A 410 -25.46 19.80 11.76
N ASN A 411 -26.15 19.63 12.89
CA ASN A 411 -26.13 20.58 14.01
C ASN A 411 -25.37 20.01 15.21
N TRP A 412 -24.56 20.86 15.85
CA TRP A 412 -23.94 20.60 17.15
C TRP A 412 -24.97 20.93 18.24
N LEU A 413 -25.40 19.93 19.02
CA LEU A 413 -26.50 20.04 19.99
C LEU A 413 -26.09 19.55 21.38
N ASP A 414 -26.57 20.24 22.41
CA ASP A 414 -26.59 19.78 23.80
C ASP A 414 -27.77 18.81 24.04
N ALA A 415 -27.81 18.17 25.21
CA ALA A 415 -28.96 17.34 25.61
C ALA A 415 -30.17 18.22 25.93
N ALA A 416 -31.38 17.76 25.60
CA ALA A 416 -32.63 18.49 25.89
C ALA A 416 -32.89 18.66 27.41
N SER A 417 -32.22 17.85 28.24
CA SER A 417 -32.20 17.93 29.70
C SER A 417 -31.23 18.97 30.27
N GLY A 418 -30.28 19.48 29.45
CA GLY A 418 -29.12 20.25 29.92
C GLY A 418 -28.09 19.43 30.72
N ALA A 419 -28.24 18.11 30.82
CA ALA A 419 -27.32 17.26 31.57
C ALA A 419 -26.05 16.95 30.76
N THR A 420 -24.91 16.84 31.46
CA THR A 420 -23.58 16.66 30.86
C THR A 420 -22.76 15.58 31.57
N ILE A 421 -21.91 14.90 30.81
CA ILE A 421 -20.88 13.96 31.25
C ILE A 421 -19.55 14.72 31.26
N LYS A 422 -18.73 14.53 32.30
CA LYS A 422 -17.36 15.05 32.36
C LYS A 422 -16.40 14.07 31.69
N VAL A 423 -15.49 14.59 30.86
CA VAL A 423 -14.39 13.83 30.27
C VAL A 423 -13.11 14.20 31.01
N THR A 424 -12.38 13.22 31.52
CA THR A 424 -11.20 13.41 32.39
C THR A 424 -9.96 12.77 31.80
N ASN A 425 -8.83 13.45 31.86
CA ASN A 425 -7.54 12.90 31.47
C ASN A 425 -7.12 11.76 32.42
N PRO A 426 -6.97 10.50 31.95
CA PRO A 426 -6.68 9.37 32.82
C PRO A 426 -5.27 9.40 33.44
N ALA A 427 -4.38 10.27 32.96
CA ALA A 427 -3.00 10.40 33.47
C ALA A 427 -2.90 11.26 34.75
N ASN A 428 -3.87 12.13 35.04
CA ASN A 428 -3.82 13.03 36.19
C ASN A 428 -5.19 13.37 36.82
N GLY A 429 -6.31 13.04 36.17
CA GLY A 429 -7.67 13.33 36.65
C GLY A 429 -8.21 14.71 36.28
N ASP A 430 -7.47 15.52 35.50
CA ASP A 430 -7.93 16.84 35.06
C ASP A 430 -9.18 16.73 34.17
N GLU A 431 -10.12 17.65 34.35
CA GLU A 431 -11.30 17.78 33.49
C GLU A 431 -10.93 18.43 32.16
N LEU A 432 -11.04 17.67 31.06
CA LEU A 432 -10.77 18.13 29.70
C LEU A 432 -11.93 18.96 29.13
N GLY A 433 -13.14 18.72 29.63
CA GLY A 433 -14.38 19.33 29.20
C GLY A 433 -15.57 18.42 29.44
N THR A 434 -16.69 18.75 28.80
CA THR A 434 -17.95 18.01 28.91
C THR A 434 -18.49 17.57 27.55
N ILE A 435 -19.38 16.58 27.57
CA ILE A 435 -20.27 16.20 26.46
C ILE A 435 -21.71 16.08 26.99
N PRO A 436 -22.76 16.20 26.17
CA PRO A 436 -24.13 16.07 26.65
C PRO A 436 -24.50 14.62 27.01
N GLU A 437 -25.30 14.45 28.07
CA GLU A 437 -25.97 13.18 28.43
C GLU A 437 -27.30 13.09 27.67
N MET A 438 -27.23 12.72 26.41
CA MET A 438 -28.39 12.53 25.54
C MET A 438 -29.18 11.27 25.92
N GLY A 439 -30.47 11.23 25.62
CA GLY A 439 -31.36 10.11 25.92
C GLY A 439 -32.10 9.58 24.70
N LEU A 440 -33.27 8.98 24.96
CA LEU A 440 -34.12 8.39 23.93
C LEU A 440 -34.59 9.39 22.86
N GLN A 441 -34.80 10.65 23.25
CA GLN A 441 -35.35 11.68 22.36
C GLN A 441 -34.36 12.05 21.26
N GLU A 442 -33.14 12.42 21.64
CA GLU A 442 -32.05 12.76 20.73
C GLU A 442 -31.64 11.54 19.89
N THR A 443 -31.65 10.34 20.49
CA THR A 443 -31.40 9.08 19.76
C THR A 443 -32.42 8.86 18.64
N LYS A 444 -33.71 9.09 18.89
CA LYS A 444 -34.76 9.00 17.87
C LYS A 444 -34.60 10.07 16.79
N GLN A 445 -34.30 11.31 17.17
CA GLN A 445 -34.02 12.39 16.22
C GLN A 445 -32.84 12.06 15.29
N ALA A 446 -31.76 11.48 15.83
CA ALA A 446 -30.62 11.02 15.04
C ALA A 446 -30.96 9.87 14.09
N ILE A 447 -31.75 8.88 14.53
CA ILE A 447 -32.19 7.77 13.69
C ILE A 447 -33.16 8.24 12.58
N GLU A 448 -34.07 9.17 12.89
CA GLU A 448 -34.95 9.78 11.89
C GLU A 448 -34.20 10.65 10.88
N ALA A 449 -33.20 11.41 11.32
CA ALA A 449 -32.32 12.19 10.45
C ALA A 449 -31.54 11.28 9.49
N ALA A 450 -30.92 10.22 10.02
CA ALA A 450 -30.23 9.20 9.22
C ALA A 450 -31.19 8.51 8.23
N GLY A 451 -32.44 8.27 8.63
CA GLY A 451 -33.48 7.72 7.75
C GLY A 451 -33.80 8.64 6.57
N LYS A 452 -34.04 9.93 6.83
CA LYS A 452 -34.33 10.94 5.80
C LYS A 452 -33.14 11.15 4.85
N ALA A 453 -31.93 11.27 5.41
CA ALA A 453 -30.70 11.44 4.63
C ALA A 453 -30.36 10.22 3.76
N PHE A 454 -30.80 9.02 4.15
CA PHE A 454 -30.58 7.79 3.37
C PHE A 454 -31.31 7.81 2.02
N GLU A 455 -32.48 8.46 1.93
CA GLU A 455 -33.29 8.51 0.70
C GLU A 455 -32.54 9.16 -0.47
N THR A 456 -31.67 10.14 -0.19
CA THR A 456 -30.82 10.79 -1.20
C THR A 456 -29.42 10.18 -1.24
N TRP A 457 -28.77 9.97 -0.09
CA TRP A 457 -27.39 9.46 0.01
C TRP A 457 -27.19 8.08 -0.63
N SER A 458 -28.18 7.18 -0.50
CA SER A 458 -28.11 5.84 -1.11
C SER A 458 -28.15 5.85 -2.64
N THR A 459 -28.62 6.94 -3.25
CA THR A 459 -28.72 7.10 -4.71
C THR A 459 -27.51 7.80 -5.36
N THR A 460 -26.56 8.30 -4.58
CA THR A 460 -25.36 8.94 -5.15
C THR A 460 -24.50 7.92 -5.90
N THR A 461 -23.70 8.39 -6.86
CA THR A 461 -22.67 7.54 -7.46
C THR A 461 -21.63 7.11 -6.42
N ALA A 462 -21.02 5.94 -6.64
CA ALA A 462 -19.88 5.48 -5.84
C ALA A 462 -18.70 6.47 -5.87
N LYS A 463 -18.42 7.05 -7.05
CA LYS A 463 -17.35 8.05 -7.25
C LYS A 463 -17.54 9.30 -6.39
N TYR A 464 -18.77 9.80 -6.26
CA TYR A 464 -19.07 10.95 -5.38
C TYR A 464 -18.74 10.64 -3.91
N ARG A 465 -19.05 9.43 -3.43
CA ARG A 465 -18.72 9.02 -2.05
C ARG A 465 -17.22 8.80 -1.86
N HIS A 466 -16.54 8.17 -2.83
CA HIS A 466 -15.09 8.08 -2.89
C HIS A 466 -14.43 9.46 -2.72
N ASP A 467 -14.90 10.47 -3.47
CA ASP A 467 -14.27 11.80 -3.48
C ASP A 467 -14.42 12.53 -2.13
N LEU A 468 -15.59 12.45 -1.49
CA LEU A 468 -15.81 12.93 -0.12
C LEU A 468 -14.94 12.19 0.90
N MET A 469 -14.79 10.86 0.75
CA MET A 469 -13.96 10.04 1.64
C MET A 469 -12.47 10.32 1.47
N LYS A 470 -11.92 10.44 0.25
CA LYS A 470 -10.51 10.82 0.05
C LYS A 470 -10.23 12.24 0.56
N LYS A 471 -11.21 13.17 0.51
CA LYS A 471 -11.08 14.49 1.16
C LYS A 471 -11.07 14.39 2.70
N LEU A 472 -11.90 13.54 3.30
CA LEU A 472 -11.84 13.25 4.75
C LEU A 472 -10.49 12.63 5.15
N PHE A 473 -9.99 11.67 4.37
CA PHE A 473 -8.66 11.11 4.56
C PHE A 473 -7.57 12.20 4.55
N SER A 474 -7.56 13.09 3.56
CA SER A 474 -6.59 14.20 3.51
C SER A 474 -6.66 15.09 4.76
N LEU A 475 -7.86 15.43 5.22
CA LEU A 475 -8.07 16.23 6.45
C LEU A 475 -7.58 15.50 7.71
N MET A 476 -7.76 14.17 7.81
CA MET A 476 -7.23 13.38 8.91
C MET A 476 -5.69 13.35 8.91
N GLN A 477 -5.06 13.32 7.73
CA GLN A 477 -3.61 13.34 7.60
C GLN A 477 -3.02 14.74 7.89
N GLU A 478 -3.74 15.81 7.51
CA GLU A 478 -3.42 17.21 7.81
C GLU A 478 -3.46 17.47 9.33
N HIS A 479 -4.56 17.13 10.01
CA HIS A 479 -4.73 17.33 11.46
C HIS A 479 -4.15 16.20 12.33
N ASN A 480 -3.20 15.42 11.81
CA ASN A 480 -2.65 14.24 12.50
C ASN A 480 -2.00 14.55 13.87
N GLU A 481 -1.41 15.74 14.03
CA GLU A 481 -0.86 16.20 15.31
C GLU A 481 -1.96 16.39 16.37
N ASP A 482 -3.02 17.12 16.01
CA ASP A 482 -4.13 17.45 16.90
C ASP A 482 -4.98 16.24 17.23
N LEU A 483 -5.32 15.40 16.25
CA LEU A 483 -6.06 14.15 16.47
C LEU A 483 -5.28 13.19 17.38
N GLY A 484 -3.95 13.10 17.17
CA GLY A 484 -3.06 12.35 18.07
C GLY A 484 -3.04 12.92 19.49
N ARG A 485 -3.04 14.25 19.64
CA ARG A 485 -3.09 14.95 20.94
C ARG A 485 -4.44 14.78 21.65
N ILE A 486 -5.57 14.88 20.93
CA ILE A 486 -6.91 14.62 21.48
C ILE A 486 -6.98 13.20 22.05
N MET A 487 -6.60 12.20 21.25
CA MET A 487 -6.54 10.80 21.70
C MET A 487 -5.64 10.61 22.92
N THR A 488 -4.46 11.25 22.93
CA THR A 488 -3.52 11.16 24.05
C THR A 488 -4.12 11.70 25.34
N LEU A 489 -4.85 12.82 25.27
CA LEU A 489 -5.46 13.46 26.43
C LEU A 489 -6.62 12.65 27.00
N GLU A 490 -7.53 12.12 26.18
CA GLU A 490 -8.70 11.39 26.68
C GLU A 490 -8.46 9.90 26.96
N ASN A 491 -7.61 9.22 26.16
CA ASN A 491 -7.31 7.79 26.35
C ASN A 491 -6.04 7.53 27.19
N GLY A 492 -5.10 8.48 27.21
CA GLY A 492 -3.82 8.37 27.94
C GLY A 492 -2.66 7.72 27.18
N LYS A 493 -2.91 7.02 26.06
CA LYS A 493 -1.83 6.38 25.27
C LYS A 493 -0.75 7.39 24.82
N PRO A 494 0.52 6.97 24.66
CA PRO A 494 1.59 7.88 24.23
C PRO A 494 1.27 8.59 22.91
N LEU A 495 1.72 9.84 22.76
CA LEU A 495 1.44 10.68 21.58
C LEU A 495 1.91 10.06 20.26
N VAL A 496 2.94 9.21 20.30
CA VAL A 496 3.39 8.41 19.15
C VAL A 496 2.35 7.36 18.77
N GLU A 497 1.72 6.69 19.74
CA GLU A 497 0.61 5.76 19.47
C GLU A 497 -0.67 6.49 19.05
N GLY A 498 -0.96 7.67 19.60
CA GLY A 498 -2.10 8.50 19.17
C GLY A 498 -2.02 8.87 17.68
N LYS A 499 -0.86 9.33 17.22
CA LYS A 499 -0.61 9.60 15.79
C LYS A 499 -0.66 8.35 14.93
N ALA A 500 -0.06 7.24 15.41
CA ALA A 500 -0.11 5.97 14.70
C ALA A 500 -1.55 5.41 14.61
N GLU A 501 -2.39 5.63 15.62
CA GLU A 501 -3.82 5.32 15.51
C GLU A 501 -4.50 6.22 14.49
N ASN A 502 -4.26 7.53 14.47
CA ASN A 502 -4.91 8.40 13.48
C ASN A 502 -4.56 7.96 12.04
N GLN A 503 -3.29 7.65 11.77
CA GLN A 503 -2.86 7.12 10.47
C GLN A 503 -3.53 5.77 10.13
N TYR A 504 -3.61 4.85 11.11
CA TYR A 504 -4.36 3.60 10.95
C TYR A 504 -5.86 3.86 10.71
N SER A 505 -6.45 4.85 11.38
CA SER A 505 -7.84 5.25 11.23
C SER A 505 -8.12 5.81 9.85
N ALA A 506 -7.27 6.71 9.38
CA ALA A 506 -7.31 7.32 8.05
C ALA A 506 -7.22 6.23 6.95
N SER A 507 -6.38 5.21 7.15
CA SER A 507 -6.22 4.11 6.18
C SER A 507 -7.52 3.34 5.90
N PHE A 508 -8.48 3.28 6.82
CA PHE A 508 -9.81 2.70 6.54
C PHE A 508 -10.71 3.63 5.73
N ILE A 509 -10.60 4.94 5.91
CA ILE A 509 -11.34 5.91 5.08
C ILE A 509 -10.80 5.89 3.64
N GLU A 510 -9.48 5.82 3.48
CA GLU A 510 -8.84 5.61 2.18
C GLU A 510 -9.23 4.27 1.53
N TRP A 511 -9.04 3.15 2.23
CA TRP A 511 -9.36 1.82 1.74
C TRP A 511 -10.83 1.70 1.31
N PHE A 512 -11.78 2.17 2.13
CA PHE A 512 -13.19 2.08 1.79
C PHE A 512 -13.65 3.12 0.77
N ALA A 513 -12.97 4.26 0.62
CA ALA A 513 -13.22 5.14 -0.54
C ALA A 513 -12.97 4.38 -1.84
N GLU A 514 -11.87 3.64 -1.89
CA GLU A 514 -11.44 2.87 -3.04
C GLU A 514 -12.28 1.61 -3.27
N GLU A 515 -12.73 0.92 -2.21
CA GLU A 515 -13.69 -0.18 -2.34
C GLU A 515 -15.10 0.29 -2.74
N ALA A 516 -15.48 1.55 -2.49
CA ALA A 516 -16.79 2.09 -2.89
C ALA A 516 -17.06 1.93 -4.39
N VAL A 517 -16.02 2.03 -5.24
CA VAL A 517 -16.11 1.87 -6.71
C VAL A 517 -15.90 0.42 -7.18
N ARG A 518 -15.69 -0.53 -6.27
CA ARG A 518 -15.45 -1.96 -6.54
C ARG A 518 -16.56 -2.90 -6.04
N THR A 519 -17.75 -2.35 -5.78
CA THR A 519 -18.91 -3.07 -5.21
C THR A 519 -19.63 -3.95 -6.25
N TYR A 520 -18.91 -4.87 -6.89
CA TYR A 520 -19.37 -5.59 -8.07
C TYR A 520 -20.55 -6.54 -7.81
N GLY A 521 -21.47 -6.54 -8.78
CA GLY A 521 -22.49 -7.58 -8.93
C GLY A 521 -21.97 -8.81 -9.69
N LYS A 522 -22.87 -9.73 -10.06
CA LYS A 522 -22.54 -10.90 -10.91
C LYS A 522 -23.65 -11.17 -11.92
N ASN A 523 -23.27 -11.38 -13.19
CA ASN A 523 -24.11 -12.06 -14.17
C ASN A 523 -24.02 -13.58 -13.93
N ILE A 524 -25.14 -14.28 -14.02
CA ILE A 524 -25.24 -15.71 -13.74
C ILE A 524 -25.87 -16.40 -14.95
N PRO A 525 -25.33 -17.54 -15.45
CA PRO A 525 -26.00 -18.32 -16.47
C PRO A 525 -27.41 -18.73 -16.04
N SER A 526 -28.38 -18.62 -16.95
CA SER A 526 -29.76 -19.06 -16.69
C SER A 526 -29.95 -20.49 -17.22
N PRO A 527 -30.57 -21.41 -16.44
CA PRO A 527 -31.02 -22.70 -16.96
C PRO A 527 -32.27 -22.57 -17.86
N PHE A 528 -32.90 -21.39 -17.89
CA PHE A 528 -34.08 -21.08 -18.71
C PHE A 528 -33.67 -20.13 -19.88
N PRO A 529 -33.87 -20.51 -21.16
CA PRO A 529 -33.33 -19.75 -22.30
C PRO A 529 -33.75 -18.27 -22.38
N HIS A 530 -34.99 -17.97 -21.99
CA HIS A 530 -35.61 -16.64 -22.05
C HIS A 530 -35.42 -15.80 -20.79
N ILE A 531 -34.53 -16.22 -19.87
CA ILE A 531 -34.25 -15.47 -18.63
C ILE A 531 -32.77 -15.04 -18.59
N ARG A 532 -32.51 -13.85 -18.05
CA ARG A 532 -31.17 -13.39 -17.67
C ARG A 532 -31.13 -13.15 -16.17
N ASN A 533 -30.16 -13.79 -15.51
CA ASN A 533 -29.98 -13.75 -14.07
C ASN A 533 -28.84 -12.78 -13.74
N VAL A 534 -29.14 -11.73 -12.98
CA VAL A 534 -28.17 -10.73 -12.54
C VAL A 534 -28.28 -10.55 -11.03
N THR A 535 -27.16 -10.29 -10.37
CA THR A 535 -27.12 -9.86 -8.97
C THR A 535 -26.44 -8.50 -8.87
N ILE A 536 -26.99 -7.61 -8.05
CA ILE A 536 -26.42 -6.31 -7.72
C ILE A 536 -26.23 -6.20 -6.20
N LYS A 537 -25.29 -5.36 -5.76
CA LYS A 537 -25.13 -5.01 -4.33
C LYS A 537 -25.73 -3.62 -4.08
N GLN A 538 -26.42 -3.44 -2.95
CA GLN A 538 -27.01 -2.16 -2.53
C GLN A 538 -26.78 -1.94 -1.02
N PRO A 539 -26.73 -0.68 -0.53
CA PRO A 539 -26.58 -0.41 0.90
C PRO A 539 -27.70 -1.03 1.74
N VAL A 540 -27.35 -1.45 2.96
CA VAL A 540 -28.28 -2.12 3.89
C VAL A 540 -29.32 -1.16 4.49
N GLY A 541 -29.01 0.13 4.64
CA GLY A 541 -29.88 1.14 5.23
C GLY A 541 -29.17 2.00 6.27
N VAL A 542 -29.93 2.50 7.25
CA VAL A 542 -29.38 3.19 8.44
C VAL A 542 -28.62 2.19 9.31
N CYS A 543 -27.40 2.54 9.72
CA CYS A 543 -26.51 1.71 10.53
C CYS A 543 -26.25 2.31 11.91
N SER A 544 -26.48 1.52 12.97
CA SER A 544 -26.06 1.85 14.33
C SER A 544 -24.60 1.43 14.54
N ILE A 545 -23.76 2.36 14.99
CA ILE A 545 -22.34 2.16 15.27
C ILE A 545 -22.10 2.37 16.77
N LEU A 546 -21.59 1.33 17.45
CA LEU A 546 -21.30 1.32 18.89
C LEU A 546 -19.84 0.91 19.09
N THR A 547 -19.07 1.69 19.86
CA THR A 547 -17.60 1.59 19.88
C THR A 547 -17.00 1.65 21.30
N PRO A 548 -15.80 1.08 21.52
CA PRO A 548 -15.06 1.10 22.78
C PRO A 548 -14.06 2.27 22.84
N TRP A 549 -13.50 2.50 24.02
CA TRP A 549 -12.58 3.60 24.33
C TRP A 549 -11.11 3.36 23.99
N ASN A 550 -10.72 2.13 23.67
CA ASN A 550 -9.30 1.78 23.52
C ASN A 550 -8.68 2.20 22.18
N PHE A 551 -9.50 2.32 21.13
CA PHE A 551 -9.14 2.88 19.83
C PHE A 551 -10.26 3.84 19.38
N PRO A 552 -10.35 5.03 20.00
CA PRO A 552 -11.49 5.93 19.89
C PRO A 552 -11.61 6.60 18.51
N SER A 553 -10.57 6.53 17.67
CA SER A 553 -10.60 6.94 16.28
C SER A 553 -10.76 5.74 15.35
N ALA A 554 -9.95 4.69 15.52
CA ALA A 554 -9.92 3.59 14.54
C ALA A 554 -11.19 2.72 14.59
N MET A 555 -11.82 2.55 15.76
CA MET A 555 -13.09 1.80 15.84
C MET A 555 -14.26 2.55 15.20
N ILE A 556 -14.17 3.89 15.11
CA ILE A 556 -15.10 4.71 14.33
C ILE A 556 -14.84 4.48 12.86
N THR A 557 -13.63 4.73 12.34
CA THR A 557 -13.38 4.71 10.89
C THR A 557 -13.49 3.32 10.25
N ARG A 558 -13.14 2.25 10.97
CA ARG A 558 -13.37 0.85 10.55
C ARG A 558 -14.82 0.57 10.19
N LYS A 559 -15.77 1.15 10.92
CA LYS A 559 -17.22 0.97 10.76
C LYS A 559 -17.81 2.01 9.82
N LEU A 560 -17.44 3.27 10.04
CA LEU A 560 -17.89 4.45 9.31
C LEU A 560 -17.47 4.42 7.84
N GLY A 561 -16.21 4.07 7.54
CA GLY A 561 -15.69 4.04 6.18
C GLY A 561 -16.48 3.07 5.30
N ALA A 562 -16.66 1.82 5.76
CA ALA A 562 -17.42 0.80 5.05
C ALA A 562 -18.91 1.19 4.87
N ALA A 563 -19.53 1.79 5.90
CA ALA A 563 -20.91 2.26 5.82
C ALA A 563 -21.09 3.38 4.78
N LEU A 564 -20.24 4.41 4.83
CA LEU A 564 -20.28 5.54 3.90
C LEU A 564 -20.01 5.09 2.46
N ALA A 565 -18.97 4.28 2.24
CA ALA A 565 -18.63 3.71 0.93
C ALA A 565 -19.82 2.97 0.31
N ALA A 566 -20.48 2.12 1.09
CA ALA A 566 -21.65 1.37 0.65
C ALA A 566 -22.86 2.25 0.29
N GLY A 567 -22.93 3.50 0.77
CA GLY A 567 -24.09 4.38 0.63
C GLY A 567 -25.08 4.30 1.80
N CYS A 568 -24.61 3.86 2.98
CA CYS A 568 -25.38 3.87 4.21
C CYS A 568 -25.21 5.19 4.96
N THR A 569 -26.21 5.55 5.77
CA THR A 569 -26.14 6.62 6.78
C THR A 569 -25.97 6.01 8.18
N VAL A 570 -25.46 6.77 9.14
CA VAL A 570 -25.07 6.23 10.45
C VAL A 570 -25.59 7.03 11.64
N VAL A 571 -25.77 6.32 12.76
CA VAL A 571 -25.87 6.90 14.11
C VAL A 571 -24.81 6.25 14.97
N ILE A 572 -23.91 7.06 15.53
CA ILE A 572 -22.73 6.65 16.30
C ILE A 572 -22.99 6.91 17.78
N LYS A 573 -22.73 5.92 18.63
CA LYS A 573 -22.54 6.12 20.08
C LYS A 573 -21.06 5.85 20.43
N PRO A 574 -20.26 6.89 20.68
CA PRO A 574 -18.91 6.74 21.19
C PRO A 574 -18.95 6.45 22.70
N PRO A 575 -17.89 5.89 23.28
CA PRO A 575 -17.76 5.72 24.72
C PRO A 575 -17.69 7.08 25.45
N PRO A 576 -18.24 7.22 26.66
CA PRO A 576 -18.16 8.46 27.44
C PRO A 576 -16.74 8.75 27.95
N GLU A 577 -15.87 7.74 28.06
CA GLU A 577 -14.47 7.91 28.46
C GLU A 577 -13.63 8.65 27.41
N THR A 578 -13.93 8.48 26.12
CA THR A 578 -13.12 9.01 25.00
C THR A 578 -14.00 9.48 23.82
N PRO A 579 -14.83 10.52 23.98
CA PRO A 579 -15.76 10.97 22.95
C PRO A 579 -15.14 11.94 21.94
N PHE A 580 -14.12 12.71 22.31
CA PHE A 580 -13.66 13.86 21.54
C PHE A 580 -13.02 13.46 20.22
N SER A 581 -12.35 12.31 20.14
CA SER A 581 -11.86 11.76 18.87
C SER A 581 -12.99 11.52 17.88
N ALA A 582 -14.11 10.94 18.30
CA ALA A 582 -15.27 10.68 17.44
C ALA A 582 -15.96 11.98 16.98
N LEU A 583 -16.01 12.99 17.85
CA LEU A 583 -16.57 14.30 17.51
C LEU A 583 -15.63 15.11 16.59
N ALA A 584 -14.31 15.04 16.79
CA ALA A 584 -13.31 15.65 15.90
C ALA A 584 -13.34 15.01 14.49
N LEU A 585 -13.42 13.69 14.39
CA LEU A 585 -13.65 12.99 13.11
C LEU A 585 -14.95 13.45 12.42
N THR A 586 -16.00 13.73 13.20
CA THR A 586 -17.29 14.20 12.69
C THR A 586 -17.22 15.64 12.18
N GLU A 587 -16.49 16.53 12.87
CA GLU A 587 -16.16 17.87 12.37
C GLU A 587 -15.35 17.80 11.07
N LEU A 588 -14.36 16.91 10.97
CA LEU A 588 -13.62 16.72 9.71
C LEU A 588 -14.50 16.17 8.58
N ALA A 589 -15.46 15.28 8.88
CA ALA A 589 -16.42 14.81 7.88
C ALA A 589 -17.38 15.94 7.42
N ARG A 590 -17.80 16.81 8.34
CA ARG A 590 -18.56 18.03 8.02
C ARG A 590 -17.76 18.96 7.09
N ARG A 591 -16.46 19.16 7.35
CA ARG A 591 -15.54 19.92 6.47
C ARG A 591 -15.28 19.23 5.12
N ALA A 592 -15.22 17.90 5.09
CA ALA A 592 -15.13 17.13 3.86
C ALA A 592 -16.35 17.38 2.96
N GLY A 593 -17.53 17.56 3.57
CA GLY A 593 -18.78 17.90 2.89
C GLY A 593 -19.77 16.75 2.83
N PHE A 594 -19.73 15.83 3.80
CA PHE A 594 -20.78 14.83 3.96
C PHE A 594 -22.12 15.52 4.28
N PRO A 595 -23.22 15.18 3.58
CA PRO A 595 -24.52 15.84 3.80
C PRO A 595 -25.07 15.66 5.22
N ASP A 596 -25.90 16.61 5.63
CA ASP A 596 -26.56 16.58 6.94
C ASP A 596 -27.38 15.30 7.14
N GLY A 597 -27.27 14.72 8.34
CA GLY A 597 -27.95 13.48 8.69
C GLY A 597 -27.28 12.21 8.16
N VAL A 598 -26.30 12.27 7.24
CA VAL A 598 -25.54 11.08 6.81
C VAL A 598 -24.69 10.51 7.95
N ILE A 599 -24.16 11.39 8.81
CA ILE A 599 -23.41 11.04 10.03
C ILE A 599 -24.08 11.76 11.21
N ASN A 600 -24.34 11.02 12.29
CA ASN A 600 -24.89 11.54 13.55
C ASN A 600 -24.14 10.89 14.72
N VAL A 601 -23.96 11.62 15.83
CA VAL A 601 -23.26 11.19 17.04
C VAL A 601 -24.08 11.53 18.28
N VAL A 602 -24.37 10.52 19.11
CA VAL A 602 -25.16 10.62 20.34
C VAL A 602 -24.30 10.19 21.53
N THR A 603 -24.00 11.12 22.43
CA THR A 603 -23.19 10.88 23.63
C THR A 603 -24.08 10.56 24.83
N THR A 604 -23.71 9.54 25.60
CA THR A 604 -24.47 9.10 26.78
C THR A 604 -23.64 8.17 27.67
N GLN A 605 -23.82 8.28 28.99
CA GLN A 605 -23.27 7.37 29.99
C GLN A 605 -24.40 6.77 30.84
N ALA A 606 -25.26 7.61 31.43
CA ALA A 606 -26.39 7.18 32.26
C ALA A 606 -27.48 6.48 31.44
N ASN A 607 -27.83 7.01 30.25
CA ASN A 607 -28.92 6.47 29.43
C ASN A 607 -28.45 5.31 28.50
N VAL A 608 -27.24 4.79 28.68
CA VAL A 608 -26.59 3.84 27.75
C VAL A 608 -27.41 2.59 27.42
N ALA A 609 -28.18 2.07 28.38
CA ALA A 609 -29.03 0.90 28.18
C ALA A 609 -30.26 1.21 27.31
N GLU A 610 -30.87 2.40 27.48
CA GLU A 610 -32.02 2.85 26.71
C GLU A 610 -31.61 3.24 25.28
N VAL A 611 -30.54 4.03 25.15
CA VAL A 611 -29.97 4.44 23.85
C VAL A 611 -29.48 3.22 23.06
N GLY A 612 -28.74 2.31 23.70
CA GLY A 612 -28.30 1.06 23.08
C GLY A 612 -29.45 0.16 22.65
N LYS A 613 -30.57 0.14 23.40
CA LYS A 613 -31.79 -0.57 23.02
C LYS A 613 -32.47 0.07 21.82
N GLU A 614 -32.70 1.38 21.82
CA GLU A 614 -33.33 2.10 20.69
C GLU A 614 -32.51 1.92 19.40
N MET A 615 -31.18 2.05 19.47
CA MET A 615 -30.25 1.81 18.36
C MET A 615 -30.29 0.36 17.83
N CYS A 616 -30.79 -0.60 18.62
CA CYS A 616 -30.87 -2.02 18.26
C CYS A 616 -32.29 -2.54 17.98
N GLU A 617 -33.36 -1.85 18.39
CA GLU A 617 -34.76 -2.25 18.12
C GLU A 617 -35.43 -1.40 17.02
N ASN A 618 -35.09 -0.11 16.89
CA ASN A 618 -35.82 0.81 16.01
C ASN A 618 -35.85 0.30 14.55
N LYS A 619 -37.04 0.26 13.95
CA LYS A 619 -37.29 -0.34 12.63
C LYS A 619 -36.64 0.41 11.46
N ILE A 620 -36.21 1.66 11.65
CA ILE A 620 -35.45 2.44 10.65
C ILE A 620 -34.04 1.86 10.51
N VAL A 621 -33.37 1.54 11.62
CA VAL A 621 -32.04 0.90 11.63
C VAL A 621 -32.11 -0.49 10.98
N LYS A 622 -31.19 -0.77 10.06
CA LYS A 622 -31.11 -2.06 9.32
C LYS A 622 -29.87 -2.88 9.67
N LYS A 623 -28.82 -2.24 10.19
CA LYS A 623 -27.60 -2.91 10.66
C LYS A 623 -27.13 -2.35 12.00
N VAL A 624 -26.56 -3.22 12.83
CA VAL A 624 -25.79 -2.85 14.03
C VAL A 624 -24.34 -3.28 13.83
N SER A 625 -23.38 -2.42 14.14
CA SER A 625 -21.97 -2.81 14.32
C SER A 625 -21.50 -2.41 15.72
N PHE A 626 -21.01 -3.40 16.46
CA PHE A 626 -20.52 -3.24 17.83
C PHE A 626 -19.07 -3.73 17.94
N THR A 627 -18.24 -2.98 18.66
CA THR A 627 -17.00 -3.51 19.25
C THR A 627 -17.03 -3.28 20.76
N GLY A 628 -16.69 -4.30 21.56
CA GLY A 628 -16.64 -4.18 23.02
C GLY A 628 -16.66 -5.53 23.74
N SER A 629 -17.19 -5.59 24.97
CA SER A 629 -17.17 -6.81 25.77
C SER A 629 -18.19 -7.86 25.31
N THR A 630 -17.82 -9.14 25.41
CA THR A 630 -18.65 -10.28 25.00
C THR A 630 -20.03 -10.34 25.66
N PRO A 631 -20.22 -10.02 26.97
CA PRO A 631 -21.55 -9.97 27.58
C PRO A 631 -22.46 -8.91 26.94
N VAL A 632 -21.91 -7.72 26.61
CA VAL A 632 -22.66 -6.64 25.95
C VAL A 632 -22.94 -7.00 24.49
N ALA A 633 -21.98 -7.64 23.79
CA ALA A 633 -22.19 -8.15 22.44
C ALA A 633 -23.37 -9.14 22.37
N LYS A 634 -23.42 -10.11 23.29
CA LYS A 634 -24.52 -11.10 23.40
C LYS A 634 -25.87 -10.41 23.67
N LEU A 635 -25.90 -9.42 24.57
CA LEU A 635 -27.10 -8.64 24.87
C LEU A 635 -27.61 -7.87 23.63
N LEU A 636 -26.73 -7.10 22.97
CA LEU A 636 -27.08 -6.30 21.80
C LEU A 636 -27.49 -7.18 20.61
N TYR A 637 -26.89 -8.36 20.43
CA TYR A 637 -27.29 -9.34 19.42
C TYR A 637 -28.72 -9.85 19.66
N GLY A 638 -29.04 -10.22 20.91
CA GLY A 638 -30.39 -10.64 21.30
C GLY A 638 -31.44 -9.55 21.09
N ILE A 639 -31.10 -8.29 21.37
CA ILE A 639 -31.97 -7.13 21.12
C ILE A 639 -32.15 -6.91 19.61
N ALA A 640 -31.08 -6.95 18.81
CA ALA A 640 -31.11 -6.75 17.36
C ALA A 640 -31.91 -7.83 16.60
N ALA A 641 -31.99 -9.04 17.15
CA ALA A 641 -32.79 -10.14 16.60
C ALA A 641 -34.30 -9.82 16.55
N SER A 642 -34.80 -8.91 17.40
CA SER A 642 -36.21 -8.44 17.44
C SER A 642 -36.75 -7.95 16.09
N THR A 643 -35.87 -7.51 15.20
CA THR A 643 -36.20 -7.00 13.85
C THR A 643 -35.30 -7.59 12.76
N LEU A 644 -34.63 -8.72 13.04
CA LEU A 644 -33.74 -9.45 12.13
C LEU A 644 -32.70 -8.55 11.43
N LYS A 645 -32.11 -7.60 12.17
CA LYS A 645 -31.07 -6.71 11.64
C LYS A 645 -29.82 -7.50 11.27
N LYS A 646 -29.06 -7.02 10.28
CA LYS A 646 -27.69 -7.51 10.05
C LYS A 646 -26.80 -7.05 11.20
N VAL A 647 -25.96 -7.91 11.76
CA VAL A 647 -25.12 -7.56 12.91
C VAL A 647 -23.66 -7.92 12.64
N SER A 648 -22.76 -6.97 12.88
CA SER A 648 -21.32 -7.23 13.02
C SER A 648 -20.91 -7.03 14.48
N ILE A 649 -20.11 -7.94 15.00
CA ILE A 649 -19.59 -7.92 16.36
C ILE A 649 -18.10 -8.21 16.31
N GLU A 650 -17.33 -7.40 17.02
CA GLU A 650 -16.01 -7.74 17.53
C GLU A 650 -16.10 -7.76 19.06
N ALA A 651 -15.85 -8.90 19.66
CA ALA A 651 -15.94 -9.10 21.10
C ALA A 651 -14.57 -9.40 21.72
N GLY A 652 -14.54 -9.79 23.00
CA GLY A 652 -13.30 -10.03 23.74
C GLY A 652 -12.42 -11.12 23.12
N GLY A 653 -11.12 -11.02 23.37
CA GLY A 653 -10.10 -11.97 22.94
C GLY A 653 -9.44 -12.67 24.13
N ASN A 654 -8.74 -13.78 23.87
CA ASN A 654 -7.81 -14.36 24.85
C ASN A 654 -6.61 -14.91 24.07
N ALA A 655 -5.91 -13.99 23.40
CA ALA A 655 -5.01 -14.32 22.31
C ALA A 655 -3.81 -15.15 22.80
N PRO A 656 -3.59 -16.36 22.24
CA PRO A 656 -2.37 -17.13 22.47
C PRO A 656 -1.22 -16.53 21.66
N PHE A 657 -0.05 -16.44 22.26
CA PHE A 657 1.21 -16.10 21.59
C PHE A 657 2.18 -17.26 21.80
N ILE A 658 2.56 -17.96 20.74
CA ILE A 658 3.28 -19.24 20.81
C ILE A 658 4.70 -19.08 20.29
N VAL A 659 5.70 -19.53 21.06
CA VAL A 659 7.12 -19.51 20.69
C VAL A 659 7.67 -20.94 20.74
N PHE A 660 8.06 -21.48 19.59
CA PHE A 660 8.64 -22.82 19.47
C PHE A 660 10.18 -22.79 19.60
N ASN A 661 10.79 -23.94 19.85
CA ASN A 661 12.24 -24.10 20.02
C ASN A 661 13.06 -23.65 18.78
N ASP A 662 12.45 -23.62 17.60
CA ASP A 662 13.06 -23.18 16.33
C ASP A 662 12.77 -21.70 15.99
N ALA A 663 12.11 -20.97 16.88
CA ALA A 663 11.83 -19.56 16.72
C ALA A 663 13.10 -18.69 16.63
N ASP A 664 12.97 -17.54 15.98
CA ASP A 664 13.88 -16.43 16.23
C ASP A 664 13.49 -15.76 17.55
N VAL A 665 14.23 -16.03 18.62
CA VAL A 665 13.85 -15.61 19.99
C VAL A 665 13.83 -14.08 20.13
N ASP A 666 14.72 -13.35 19.45
CA ASP A 666 14.72 -11.89 19.47
C ASP A 666 13.50 -11.32 18.73
N ALA A 667 13.18 -11.85 17.54
CA ALA A 667 11.96 -11.45 16.83
C ALA A 667 10.68 -11.84 17.58
N ALA A 668 10.70 -12.94 18.33
CA ALA A 668 9.59 -13.36 19.20
C ALA A 668 9.45 -12.42 20.41
N VAL A 669 10.53 -11.96 21.02
CA VAL A 669 10.50 -10.97 22.12
C VAL A 669 9.99 -9.62 21.63
N ASP A 670 10.49 -9.11 20.49
CA ASP A 670 9.99 -7.86 19.91
C ASP A 670 8.52 -7.97 19.45
N GLY A 671 8.11 -9.15 18.96
CA GLY A 671 6.70 -9.47 18.67
C GLY A 671 5.81 -9.53 19.91
N ALA A 672 6.32 -10.11 21.00
CA ALA A 672 5.62 -10.15 22.28
C ALA A 672 5.47 -8.73 22.85
N ILE A 673 6.48 -7.87 22.71
CA ILE A 673 6.40 -6.45 23.10
C ILE A 673 5.32 -5.73 22.29
N ALA A 674 5.38 -5.82 20.96
CA ALA A 674 4.48 -5.12 20.05
C ALA A 674 3.01 -5.58 20.15
N SER A 675 2.77 -6.84 20.52
CA SER A 675 1.42 -7.39 20.74
C SER A 675 0.92 -7.20 22.17
N LYS A 676 1.77 -7.34 23.20
CA LYS A 676 1.35 -7.32 24.61
C LYS A 676 1.21 -5.92 25.20
N PHE A 677 2.16 -5.02 24.93
CA PHE A 677 2.31 -3.81 25.74
C PHE A 677 1.83 -2.52 25.05
N ARG A 678 1.66 -2.54 23.73
CA ARG A 678 0.99 -1.48 22.95
C ARG A 678 -0.34 -1.06 23.61
N GLY A 679 -0.61 0.25 23.70
CA GLY A 679 -1.80 0.79 24.37
C GLY A 679 -1.87 0.45 25.86
N SER A 680 -0.72 0.22 26.51
CA SER A 680 -0.60 -0.36 27.86
C SER A 680 -1.35 -1.70 28.01
N GLY A 681 -1.41 -2.50 26.94
CA GLY A 681 -2.07 -3.82 26.91
C GLY A 681 -3.59 -3.81 26.82
N GLN A 682 -4.20 -2.66 26.51
CA GLN A 682 -5.65 -2.46 26.43
C GLN A 682 -6.20 -2.73 25.01
N THR A 683 -5.71 -3.75 24.29
CA THR A 683 -6.20 -4.08 22.94
C THR A 683 -6.82 -5.47 22.88
N CYS A 684 -7.91 -5.63 22.13
CA CYS A 684 -8.64 -6.88 21.93
C CYS A 684 -7.78 -8.01 21.31
N VAL A 685 -6.72 -7.63 20.59
CA VAL A 685 -5.74 -8.56 20.00
C VAL A 685 -4.45 -8.66 20.82
N CYS A 686 -4.37 -8.05 22.01
CA CYS A 686 -3.19 -8.22 22.85
C CYS A 686 -3.00 -9.68 23.24
N ALA A 687 -1.75 -10.15 23.15
CA ALA A 687 -1.37 -11.42 23.74
C ALA A 687 -1.84 -11.47 25.21
N ASN A 688 -2.63 -12.47 25.58
CA ASN A 688 -3.07 -12.66 26.97
C ASN A 688 -2.32 -13.85 27.60
N ARG A 689 -2.07 -14.89 26.81
CA ARG A 689 -1.36 -16.12 27.21
C ARG A 689 -0.15 -16.31 26.31
N ILE A 690 1.06 -16.24 26.87
CA ILE A 690 2.30 -16.39 26.11
C ILE A 690 2.89 -17.77 26.39
N TYR A 691 2.69 -18.69 25.44
CA TYR A 691 3.18 -20.06 25.49
C TYR A 691 4.58 -20.13 24.90
N VAL A 692 5.56 -20.62 25.67
CA VAL A 692 6.96 -20.72 25.24
C VAL A 692 7.46 -22.14 25.45
N GLN A 693 8.04 -22.72 24.42
CA GLN A 693 8.49 -24.12 24.44
C GLN A 693 9.72 -24.27 25.34
N SER A 694 9.82 -25.43 25.99
CA SER A 694 10.71 -25.67 27.13
C SER A 694 12.18 -25.34 26.91
N SER A 695 12.76 -25.56 25.72
CA SER A 695 14.19 -25.32 25.49
C SER A 695 14.56 -23.84 25.29
N VAL A 696 13.58 -22.98 24.96
CA VAL A 696 13.78 -21.52 24.79
C VAL A 696 13.13 -20.70 25.91
N TYR A 697 12.40 -21.34 26.83
CA TYR A 697 11.63 -20.69 27.90
C TYR A 697 12.43 -19.68 28.73
N ALA A 698 13.57 -20.10 29.29
CA ALA A 698 14.38 -19.26 30.18
C ALA A 698 15.04 -18.09 29.43
N GLU A 699 15.46 -18.32 28.18
CA GLU A 699 16.09 -17.29 27.33
C GLU A 699 15.07 -16.20 26.95
N PHE A 700 13.90 -16.61 26.46
CA PHE A 700 12.81 -15.71 26.11
C PHE A 700 12.33 -14.91 27.34
N ALA A 701 12.12 -15.58 28.48
CA ALA A 701 11.68 -14.93 29.71
C ALA A 701 12.70 -13.88 30.21
N SER A 702 13.99 -14.17 30.11
CA SER A 702 15.07 -13.23 30.45
C SER A 702 15.10 -12.02 29.51
N ARG A 703 15.17 -12.24 28.19
CA ARG A 703 15.22 -11.18 27.17
C ARG A 703 13.97 -10.28 27.19
N LEU A 704 12.78 -10.87 27.39
CA LEU A 704 11.54 -10.10 27.55
C LEU A 704 11.56 -9.25 28.83
N SER A 705 12.01 -9.81 29.94
CA SER A 705 12.11 -9.10 31.22
C SER A 705 13.06 -7.91 31.13
N GLU A 706 14.23 -8.08 30.51
CA GLU A 706 15.19 -7.00 30.27
C GLU A 706 14.53 -5.85 29.49
N LYS A 707 13.88 -6.15 28.36
CA LYS A 707 13.21 -5.14 27.52
C LYS A 707 12.07 -4.42 28.26
N VAL A 708 11.23 -5.15 28.99
CA VAL A 708 10.11 -4.59 29.76
C VAL A 708 10.60 -3.74 30.94
N SER A 709 11.74 -4.08 31.55
CA SER A 709 12.33 -3.30 32.64
C SER A 709 12.80 -1.90 32.21
N ALA A 710 13.05 -1.70 30.92
CA ALA A 710 13.45 -0.41 30.33
C ALA A 710 12.27 0.50 29.95
N PHE A 711 11.02 0.08 30.20
CA PHE A 711 9.84 0.88 29.86
C PHE A 711 9.63 2.07 30.81
N LYS A 712 9.21 3.20 30.23
CA LYS A 712 8.92 4.45 30.95
C LYS A 712 7.42 4.66 31.01
N VAL A 713 6.86 4.52 32.22
CA VAL A 713 5.43 4.79 32.49
C VAL A 713 5.28 6.27 32.86
N GLY A 714 4.34 6.97 32.25
CA GLY A 714 4.16 8.41 32.46
C GLY A 714 3.00 9.01 31.68
N ASN A 715 2.88 10.34 31.67
CA ASN A 715 1.87 11.02 30.87
C ASN A 715 2.19 10.82 29.37
N GLY A 716 1.18 10.49 28.56
CA GLY A 716 1.36 10.21 27.13
C GLY A 716 1.86 11.40 26.31
N LEU A 717 1.78 12.63 26.82
CA LEU A 717 2.38 13.83 26.20
C LEU A 717 3.88 14.01 26.48
N ASP A 718 4.44 13.32 27.47
CA ASP A 718 5.87 13.43 27.79
C ASP A 718 6.70 12.66 26.74
N LYS A 719 7.72 13.32 26.19
CA LYS A 719 8.57 12.79 25.09
C LYS A 719 9.23 11.44 25.39
N ASP A 720 9.44 11.16 26.67
CA ASP A 720 10.14 9.99 27.18
C ASP A 720 9.20 8.84 27.55
N THR A 721 7.88 9.06 27.62
CA THR A 721 6.90 8.02 27.99
C THR A 721 6.77 6.98 26.89
N THR A 722 6.97 5.70 27.26
CA THR A 722 6.67 4.57 26.36
C THR A 722 5.33 3.92 26.66
N HIS A 723 4.77 4.09 27.87
CA HIS A 723 3.50 3.50 28.28
C HIS A 723 2.65 4.50 29.09
N GLY A 724 1.41 4.69 28.66
CA GLY A 724 0.43 5.56 29.32
C GLY A 724 -0.30 4.87 30.49
N PRO A 725 -1.23 5.56 31.16
CA PRO A 725 -2.12 4.97 32.15
C PRO A 725 -3.08 3.96 31.51
N LEU A 726 -3.80 3.22 32.36
CA LEU A 726 -5.05 2.57 31.98
C LEU A 726 -6.20 3.58 31.96
N ILE A 727 -7.31 3.27 31.31
CA ILE A 727 -8.40 4.24 31.15
C ILE A 727 -9.09 4.64 32.48
N HIS A 728 -9.15 3.74 33.45
CA HIS A 728 -9.86 3.96 34.73
C HIS A 728 -9.50 2.92 35.81
N GLY A 729 -9.79 3.22 37.08
CA GLY A 729 -9.48 2.39 38.25
C GLY A 729 -9.96 0.94 38.17
N ARG A 730 -11.12 0.64 37.55
CA ARG A 730 -11.61 -0.74 37.37
C ARG A 730 -10.66 -1.63 36.54
N ALA A 731 -9.84 -1.02 35.69
CA ALA A 731 -8.79 -1.73 34.94
C ALA A 731 -7.59 -2.05 35.85
N ILE A 732 -7.23 -1.13 36.77
CA ILE A 732 -6.20 -1.36 37.80
C ILE A 732 -6.63 -2.49 38.74
N GLU A 733 -7.88 -2.47 39.21
CA GLU A 733 -8.46 -3.52 40.07
C GLU A 733 -8.39 -4.89 39.39
N LYS A 734 -8.79 -4.98 38.12
CA LYS A 734 -8.76 -6.22 37.34
C LYS A 734 -7.33 -6.71 37.09
N VAL A 735 -6.43 -5.83 36.65
CA VAL A 735 -5.01 -6.18 36.42
C VAL A 735 -4.36 -6.66 37.71
N LYS A 736 -4.63 -5.98 38.85
CA LYS A 736 -4.15 -6.41 40.16
C LYS A 736 -4.69 -7.79 40.55
N ARG A 737 -5.99 -8.05 40.41
CA ARG A 737 -6.59 -9.38 40.68
C ARG A 737 -5.89 -10.49 39.91
N HIS A 738 -5.68 -10.31 38.60
CA HIS A 738 -5.03 -11.31 37.75
C HIS A 738 -3.58 -11.60 38.16
N VAL A 739 -2.84 -10.57 38.59
CA VAL A 739 -1.46 -10.72 39.11
C VAL A 739 -1.45 -11.40 40.48
N ASP A 740 -2.32 -10.97 41.40
CA ASP A 740 -2.41 -11.52 42.75
C ASP A 740 -2.80 -13.01 42.73
N ASP A 741 -3.81 -13.39 41.94
CA ASP A 741 -4.27 -14.78 41.79
C ASP A 741 -3.18 -15.69 41.19
N ALA A 742 -2.53 -15.26 40.10
CA ALA A 742 -1.46 -16.02 39.48
C ALA A 742 -0.30 -16.27 40.45
N VAL A 743 0.10 -15.25 41.22
CA VAL A 743 1.15 -15.37 42.26
C VAL A 743 0.69 -16.25 43.43
N GLN A 744 -0.57 -16.15 43.86
CA GLN A 744 -1.13 -17.01 44.91
C GLN A 744 -1.13 -18.50 44.52
N ARG A 745 -1.24 -18.82 43.22
CA ARG A 745 -1.16 -20.19 42.68
C ARG A 745 0.27 -20.66 42.38
N GLY A 746 1.28 -19.78 42.49
CA GLY A 746 2.70 -20.12 42.36
C GLY A 746 3.46 -19.49 41.19
N ALA A 747 2.83 -18.60 40.40
CA ALA A 747 3.56 -17.81 39.41
C ALA A 747 4.57 -16.87 40.09
N SER A 748 5.69 -16.58 39.41
CA SER A 748 6.70 -15.64 39.91
C SER A 748 6.72 -14.34 39.10
N VAL A 749 6.82 -13.19 39.79
CA VAL A 749 6.98 -11.88 39.14
C VAL A 749 8.45 -11.68 38.79
N LEU A 750 8.77 -11.57 37.49
CA LEU A 750 10.12 -11.22 37.01
C LEU A 750 10.31 -9.70 36.95
N VAL A 751 9.27 -8.97 36.53
CA VAL A 751 9.26 -7.51 36.40
C VAL A 751 7.87 -6.99 36.77
N GLY A 752 7.79 -5.78 37.35
CA GLY A 752 6.52 -5.08 37.59
C GLY A 752 5.76 -5.58 38.81
N GLY A 753 4.56 -6.11 38.59
CA GLY A 753 3.69 -6.73 39.62
C GLY A 753 3.02 -5.75 40.58
N LYS A 754 2.95 -4.45 40.26
CA LYS A 754 2.40 -3.44 41.17
C LYS A 754 1.68 -2.28 40.48
N HIS A 755 0.66 -1.78 41.17
CA HIS A 755 0.10 -0.44 40.96
C HIS A 755 1.15 0.61 41.33
N ILE A 756 1.15 1.75 40.65
CA ILE A 756 2.11 2.84 40.87
C ILE A 756 1.41 3.98 41.60
N ASP A 757 0.47 4.64 40.92
CA ASP A 757 -0.43 5.68 41.45
C ASP A 757 -1.57 5.88 40.43
N GLY A 758 -2.71 6.45 40.84
CA GLY A 758 -3.83 6.79 39.95
C GLY A 758 -4.24 5.62 39.03
N ASN A 759 -4.20 5.85 37.72
CA ASN A 759 -4.44 4.81 36.71
C ASN A 759 -3.14 4.17 36.13
N PHE A 760 -1.99 4.33 36.78
CA PHE A 760 -0.72 3.76 36.31
C PHE A 760 -0.41 2.40 36.95
N TYR A 761 -0.24 1.37 36.11
CA TYR A 761 0.22 0.05 36.53
C TYR A 761 1.60 -0.26 35.91
N ALA A 762 2.48 -0.91 36.66
CA ALA A 762 3.81 -1.27 36.15
C ALA A 762 3.72 -2.38 35.10
N PRO A 763 4.33 -2.23 33.89
CA PRO A 763 4.50 -3.31 32.94
C PRO A 763 5.10 -4.55 33.62
N THR A 764 4.39 -5.67 33.50
CA THR A 764 4.59 -6.86 34.33
C THR A 764 4.93 -8.08 33.49
N VAL A 765 5.88 -8.88 33.94
CA VAL A 765 6.20 -10.21 33.39
C VAL A 765 6.05 -11.24 34.50
N LEU A 766 5.18 -12.22 34.30
CA LEU A 766 4.95 -13.37 35.18
C LEU A 766 5.52 -14.62 34.52
N CYS A 767 6.32 -15.41 35.24
CA CYS A 767 6.78 -16.73 34.78
C CYS A 767 6.17 -17.88 35.58
N ASP A 768 6.24 -19.06 34.97
CA ASP A 768 5.68 -20.33 35.43
C ASP A 768 4.20 -20.21 35.86
N VAL A 769 3.42 -19.47 35.05
CA VAL A 769 2.01 -19.19 35.31
C VAL A 769 1.18 -20.49 35.29
N PRO A 770 0.46 -20.84 36.38
CA PRO A 770 -0.39 -22.02 36.44
C PRO A 770 -1.54 -21.98 35.44
N ARG A 771 -1.97 -23.16 34.96
CA ARG A 771 -3.01 -23.29 33.94
C ARG A 771 -4.42 -22.93 34.45
N ASP A 772 -4.60 -22.90 35.77
CA ASP A 772 -5.84 -22.61 36.49
C ASP A 772 -5.90 -21.18 37.07
N ALA A 773 -4.92 -20.31 36.76
CA ALA A 773 -4.94 -18.91 37.15
C ALA A 773 -5.95 -18.11 36.31
N GLU A 774 -6.63 -17.12 36.89
CA GLU A 774 -7.73 -16.37 36.24
C GLU A 774 -7.31 -15.70 34.92
N ILE A 775 -6.04 -15.31 34.80
CA ILE A 775 -5.42 -14.76 33.57
C ILE A 775 -5.44 -15.74 32.38
N MET A 776 -5.60 -17.04 32.61
CA MET A 776 -5.69 -18.06 31.57
C MET A 776 -7.09 -18.12 30.93
N ASP A 777 -8.15 -17.83 31.68
CA ASP A 777 -9.52 -17.80 31.15
C ASP A 777 -9.96 -16.39 30.75
N GLU A 778 -9.57 -15.37 31.52
CA GLU A 778 -10.07 -14.00 31.39
C GLU A 778 -9.08 -13.03 30.72
N GLU A 779 -9.57 -12.25 29.75
CA GLU A 779 -8.82 -11.20 29.05
C GLU A 779 -8.35 -10.11 30.04
N THR A 780 -7.04 -9.96 30.26
CA THR A 780 -6.52 -9.06 31.30
C THR A 780 -6.74 -7.57 30.99
N PHE A 781 -6.67 -7.20 29.70
CA PHE A 781 -6.82 -5.82 29.22
C PHE A 781 -5.89 -4.80 29.92
N GLY A 782 -4.63 -5.21 30.12
CA GLY A 782 -3.57 -4.43 30.75
C GLY A 782 -2.18 -5.05 30.54
N PRO A 783 -1.12 -4.43 31.07
CA PRO A 783 0.27 -4.65 30.64
C PRO A 783 0.92 -5.82 31.40
N VAL A 784 0.31 -7.00 31.35
CA VAL A 784 0.80 -8.23 32.02
C VAL A 784 1.09 -9.31 30.98
N ALA A 785 2.36 -9.69 30.85
CA ALA A 785 2.83 -10.85 30.09
C ALA A 785 2.80 -12.11 30.99
N ALA A 786 1.91 -13.05 30.70
CA ALA A 786 1.81 -14.33 31.41
C ALA A 786 2.54 -15.43 30.62
N LEU A 787 3.69 -15.90 31.13
CA LEU A 787 4.54 -16.89 30.44
C LEU A 787 4.24 -18.32 30.92
N VAL A 788 3.71 -19.15 30.03
CA VAL A 788 3.35 -20.56 30.26
C VAL A 788 4.29 -21.48 29.49
N LYS A 789 4.78 -22.54 30.16
CA LYS A 789 5.68 -23.53 29.57
C LYS A 789 4.91 -24.66 28.89
N PHE A 790 5.39 -25.13 27.74
CA PHE A 790 4.83 -26.29 27.02
C PHE A 790 5.93 -27.16 26.40
N GLU A 791 5.62 -28.43 26.14
CA GLU A 791 6.58 -29.39 25.57
C GLU A 791 6.33 -29.69 24.07
N THR A 792 5.07 -29.88 23.64
CA THR A 792 4.75 -30.34 22.27
C THR A 792 3.79 -29.44 21.49
N GLU A 793 3.79 -29.62 20.16
CA GLU A 793 2.93 -28.87 19.21
C GLU A 793 1.44 -29.14 19.47
N GLU A 794 1.09 -30.40 19.76
CA GLU A 794 -0.27 -30.86 20.06
C GLU A 794 -0.75 -30.36 21.43
N GLU A 795 0.16 -30.26 22.41
CA GLU A 795 -0.15 -29.67 23.71
C GLU A 795 -0.51 -28.19 23.58
N VAL A 796 0.33 -27.39 22.90
CA VAL A 796 0.09 -25.94 22.82
C VAL A 796 -1.10 -25.60 21.94
N ILE A 797 -1.37 -26.35 20.86
CA ILE A 797 -2.61 -26.21 20.08
C ILE A 797 -3.84 -26.45 20.96
N ARG A 798 -3.84 -27.51 21.79
CA ARG A 798 -4.94 -27.79 22.72
C ARG A 798 -5.13 -26.64 23.71
N LEU A 799 -4.06 -26.21 24.39
CA LEU A 799 -4.13 -25.13 25.39
C LEU A 799 -4.56 -23.79 24.78
N ALA A 800 -4.07 -23.46 23.58
CA ALA A 800 -4.42 -22.23 22.89
C ALA A 800 -5.90 -22.17 22.50
N ASN A 801 -6.46 -23.31 22.06
CA ASN A 801 -7.86 -23.44 21.64
C ASN A 801 -8.85 -23.59 22.80
N ASP A 802 -8.40 -24.01 23.98
CA ASP A 802 -9.20 -24.20 25.18
C ASP A 802 -9.59 -22.84 25.80
N THR A 803 -10.61 -22.23 25.20
CA THR A 803 -11.20 -20.94 25.56
C THR A 803 -12.47 -20.72 24.72
N PRO A 804 -13.53 -20.04 25.21
CA PRO A 804 -14.75 -19.77 24.42
C PRO A 804 -14.55 -18.73 23.31
N VAL A 805 -13.48 -17.93 23.37
CA VAL A 805 -13.18 -16.86 22.41
C VAL A 805 -12.24 -17.32 21.28
N GLY A 806 -11.97 -16.45 20.31
CA GLY A 806 -11.22 -16.76 19.09
C GLY A 806 -10.95 -15.55 18.20
N LEU A 807 -10.42 -14.45 18.74
CA LEU A 807 -10.18 -13.22 17.95
C LEU A 807 -8.88 -13.29 17.13
N ALA A 808 -7.73 -13.23 17.80
CA ALA A 808 -6.40 -13.30 17.21
C ALA A 808 -5.53 -14.33 17.92
N GLY A 809 -4.49 -14.81 17.24
CA GLY A 809 -3.40 -15.60 17.81
C GLY A 809 -2.08 -15.32 17.10
N TYR A 810 -0.98 -15.71 17.72
CA TYR A 810 0.37 -15.44 17.23
C TYR A 810 1.25 -16.69 17.38
N LEU A 811 2.15 -16.93 16.44
CA LEU A 811 3.09 -18.05 16.49
C LEU A 811 4.45 -17.70 15.88
N TYR A 812 5.52 -18.20 16.48
CA TYR A 812 6.90 -17.98 16.07
C TYR A 812 7.62 -19.32 15.87
N SER A 813 8.08 -19.56 14.64
CA SER A 813 8.73 -20.79 14.17
C SER A 813 9.37 -20.53 12.79
N ARG A 814 10.48 -21.20 12.51
CA ARG A 814 11.18 -21.18 11.20
C ARG A 814 10.85 -22.41 10.34
N ASP A 815 10.31 -23.50 10.90
CA ASP A 815 9.67 -24.58 10.15
C ASP A 815 8.37 -24.10 9.50
N VAL A 816 8.39 -23.92 8.17
CA VAL A 816 7.21 -23.54 7.38
C VAL A 816 6.06 -24.57 7.49
N GLY A 817 6.38 -25.86 7.70
CA GLY A 817 5.39 -26.89 7.94
C GLY A 817 4.66 -26.69 9.27
N ARG A 818 5.39 -26.40 10.35
CA ARG A 818 4.82 -26.01 11.66
C ARG A 818 4.00 -24.73 11.56
N VAL A 819 4.53 -23.70 10.89
CA VAL A 819 3.81 -22.44 10.68
C VAL A 819 2.44 -22.72 10.03
N TRP A 820 2.38 -23.60 9.02
CA TRP A 820 1.12 -23.98 8.39
C TRP A 820 0.20 -24.79 9.31
N ARG A 821 0.67 -25.93 9.85
CA ARG A 821 -0.11 -26.82 10.73
C ARG A 821 -0.71 -26.08 11.93
N VAL A 822 0.08 -25.22 12.59
CA VAL A 822 -0.36 -24.46 13.76
C VAL A 822 -1.32 -23.33 13.35
N SER A 823 -1.11 -22.68 12.20
CA SER A 823 -2.05 -21.66 11.70
C SER A 823 -3.43 -22.24 11.39
N GLU A 824 -3.50 -23.42 10.76
CA GLU A 824 -4.77 -24.10 10.44
C GLU A 824 -5.46 -24.69 11.67
N ALA A 825 -4.69 -25.15 12.67
CA ALA A 825 -5.23 -25.77 13.87
C ALA A 825 -5.70 -24.77 14.95
N LEU A 826 -5.29 -23.50 14.88
CA LEU A 826 -5.69 -22.47 15.85
C LEU A 826 -7.09 -21.89 15.53
N GLN A 827 -8.01 -22.00 16.49
CA GLN A 827 -9.41 -21.59 16.39
C GLN A 827 -9.58 -20.08 16.63
N VAL A 828 -8.88 -19.26 15.85
CA VAL A 828 -8.91 -17.79 15.90
C VAL A 828 -9.26 -17.20 14.54
N GLY A 829 -9.81 -15.99 14.52
CA GLY A 829 -10.18 -15.31 13.27
C GLY A 829 -9.01 -14.72 12.50
N MET A 830 -7.85 -14.53 13.14
CA MET A 830 -6.64 -13.90 12.58
C MET A 830 -5.36 -14.51 13.20
N ILE A 831 -4.31 -14.70 12.40
CA ILE A 831 -3.00 -15.21 12.84
C ILE A 831 -1.87 -14.23 12.49
N GLY A 832 -0.97 -13.98 13.44
CA GLY A 832 0.35 -13.38 13.21
C GLY A 832 1.46 -14.43 13.24
N ALA A 833 1.94 -14.86 12.08
CA ALA A 833 3.08 -15.77 11.96
C ALA A 833 4.39 -14.99 11.87
N ASN A 834 5.30 -15.19 12.84
CA ASN A 834 6.55 -14.45 13.01
C ASN A 834 6.40 -12.91 13.07
N THR A 835 5.21 -12.40 13.42
CA THR A 835 4.93 -10.97 13.64
C THR A 835 3.95 -10.78 14.80
N GLY A 836 4.22 -9.83 15.69
CA GLY A 836 3.26 -9.36 16.70
C GLY A 836 2.24 -8.33 16.18
N LEU A 837 2.41 -7.86 14.94
CA LEU A 837 1.59 -6.80 14.33
C LEU A 837 0.85 -7.33 13.09
N ILE A 838 -0.48 -7.31 13.18
CA ILE A 838 -1.41 -7.78 12.12
C ILE A 838 -2.42 -6.71 11.68
N SER A 839 -2.62 -5.64 12.46
CA SER A 839 -3.63 -4.60 12.22
C SER A 839 -3.34 -3.77 10.96
N GLN A 840 -4.11 -3.99 9.88
CA GLN A 840 -4.01 -3.24 8.62
C GLN A 840 -5.40 -3.03 8.00
N ALA A 841 -5.60 -2.00 7.17
CA ALA A 841 -6.87 -1.79 6.47
C ALA A 841 -7.23 -2.85 5.40
N PRO A 842 -6.30 -3.39 4.57
CA PRO A 842 -6.65 -4.38 3.55
C PRO A 842 -6.93 -5.82 4.05
N ILE A 843 -6.82 -6.09 5.36
CA ILE A 843 -7.08 -7.43 5.91
C ILE A 843 -8.51 -7.57 6.46
N PRO A 844 -9.15 -8.77 6.36
CA PRO A 844 -10.43 -9.04 6.99
C PRO A 844 -10.27 -9.26 8.51
N PHE A 845 -10.41 -8.19 9.29
CA PHE A 845 -10.29 -8.18 10.74
C PHE A 845 -11.57 -8.67 11.42
N GLY A 846 -11.48 -9.59 12.38
CA GLY A 846 -12.61 -10.06 13.19
C GLY A 846 -12.47 -11.51 13.64
N GLY A 847 -13.30 -11.93 14.61
CA GLY A 847 -13.11 -13.19 15.34
C GLY A 847 -13.90 -14.40 14.81
N VAL A 848 -13.74 -15.51 15.52
CA VAL A 848 -14.62 -16.69 15.50
C VAL A 848 -15.05 -17.04 16.94
N LYS A 849 -15.87 -18.08 17.10
CA LYS A 849 -16.41 -18.50 18.40
C LYS A 849 -17.10 -17.31 19.09
N GLU A 850 -16.89 -17.06 20.38
CA GLU A 850 -17.52 -15.92 21.06
C GLU A 850 -16.87 -14.55 20.77
N SER A 851 -15.79 -14.48 19.97
CA SER A 851 -15.15 -13.21 19.60
C SER A 851 -15.87 -12.43 18.49
N GLY A 852 -16.98 -12.95 17.94
CA GLY A 852 -17.93 -12.14 17.18
C GLY A 852 -18.34 -12.65 15.80
N LEU A 853 -18.86 -11.74 14.98
CA LEU A 853 -19.57 -11.99 13.72
C LEU A 853 -19.20 -10.96 12.66
N GLY A 854 -19.03 -11.40 11.41
CA GLY A 854 -18.63 -10.55 10.28
C GLY A 854 -17.14 -10.21 10.25
N ARG A 855 -16.75 -9.30 9.36
CA ARG A 855 -15.37 -8.79 9.22
C ARG A 855 -15.36 -7.29 8.93
N GLU A 856 -14.30 -6.62 9.35
CA GLU A 856 -14.02 -5.21 9.07
C GLU A 856 -12.65 -5.08 8.39
N GLY A 857 -12.46 -4.06 7.55
CA GLY A 857 -11.32 -4.04 6.63
C GLY A 857 -11.41 -5.07 5.51
N GLY A 858 -10.43 -5.03 4.61
CA GLY A 858 -10.35 -5.86 3.42
C GLY A 858 -11.50 -5.66 2.43
N PRO A 859 -11.53 -6.46 1.34
CA PRO A 859 -12.56 -6.35 0.31
C PRO A 859 -13.94 -6.88 0.76
N SER A 860 -13.98 -7.68 1.83
CA SER A 860 -15.23 -8.18 2.43
C SER A 860 -15.84 -7.25 3.47
N GLY A 861 -15.08 -6.30 4.04
CA GLY A 861 -15.59 -5.38 5.07
C GLY A 861 -16.69 -4.43 4.57
N ILE A 862 -16.73 -4.11 3.27
CA ILE A 862 -17.83 -3.33 2.67
C ILE A 862 -19.10 -4.16 2.48
N ASP A 863 -18.97 -5.46 2.21
CA ASP A 863 -20.11 -6.37 2.05
C ASP A 863 -20.91 -6.54 3.34
N GLU A 864 -20.31 -6.28 4.51
CA GLU A 864 -21.04 -6.18 5.77
C GLU A 864 -22.14 -5.12 5.75
N TYR A 865 -21.97 -4.03 4.99
CA TYR A 865 -22.90 -2.91 4.90
C TYR A 865 -23.81 -2.99 3.66
N MET A 866 -23.79 -4.12 2.95
CA MET A 866 -24.59 -4.35 1.74
C MET A 866 -25.56 -5.52 1.82
N ILE A 867 -26.53 -5.49 0.90
CA ILE A 867 -27.48 -6.57 0.56
C ILE A 867 -27.27 -6.93 -0.91
N THR A 868 -27.12 -8.23 -1.19
CA THR A 868 -27.16 -8.75 -2.57
C THR A 868 -28.62 -8.92 -3.02
N LYS A 869 -29.00 -8.22 -4.09
CA LYS A 869 -30.32 -8.36 -4.73
C LYS A 869 -30.19 -9.16 -6.02
N PHE A 870 -30.96 -10.24 -6.14
CA PHE A 870 -31.14 -10.99 -7.37
C PHE A 870 -32.23 -10.37 -8.25
N ILE A 871 -32.01 -10.37 -9.56
CA ILE A 871 -32.94 -9.92 -10.60
C ILE A 871 -32.97 -10.98 -11.70
N ALA A 872 -34.15 -11.57 -11.93
CA ALA A 872 -34.45 -12.37 -13.10
C ALA A 872 -35.19 -11.49 -14.12
N MET A 873 -34.61 -11.29 -15.30
CA MET A 873 -35.23 -10.55 -16.40
C MET A 873 -35.68 -11.53 -17.46
N ALA A 874 -36.98 -11.53 -17.79
CA ALA A 874 -37.48 -12.20 -18.99
C ALA A 874 -37.10 -11.40 -20.25
N LEU A 875 -36.83 -12.09 -21.35
CA LEU A 875 -36.54 -11.55 -22.68
C LEU A 875 -37.58 -12.04 -23.71
#